data_AF-A0A1Q4DT25-F1
#
_entry.id   AF-A0A1Q4DT25-F1
#
_cell.length_a   1.000
_cell.length_b   1.000
_cell.length_c   1.000
_cell.angle_alpha   90.00
_cell.angle_beta   90.00
_cell.angle_gamma   90.00
#
_symmetry.space_group_name_H-M   'P 1'
#
loop_
_entity.id
_entity.type
_entity.pdbx_description
1 polymer ?
#
loop_
_entity_poly.entity_id
_entity_poly.type
_entity_poly.pdbx_seq_one_letter_code
_entity_poly.pdbx_strand_id
1 'polypeptide(L)'
;MEDQADGRDDPDLADREVTAAAEVQGDDLETTPVTRTGTMAASALGLSFRVPLDVHRVNVTASWGRYAPAKSDTQVTDQGRPRTVWRRTPAGGVVEVDLLDPDPVPQAVDADQDGVVLRVTARVRDGVRVVDLALVNDQGHRDGNPDLHRTYQTRLTVTALDGAAAVFVGHNDPELSAVPAAHDSERLHLALLYRRHREYAHGRQCAVDTDVRDGEDRAWRLRTTSFPAADVPLTVAGTTAAMPGLVLDMARLGSPELARDDLVRALRPLAVGYRRWLTDQRRRLDEPEIARYAPAGELALDTAADLADRLDRAVELLGQDAMAREAFRFANQAMALQRVRSEVTRRRLADPVAGLDELLRRLDVPAQRSWRPFQLAFVLLCLPGLTDPAHLDAHRDTEGQAQLLFFPTGGGKTEAYLGLTAFTLALRRLQGVVGDGPHARDGSDGVAVLMRYTLRLLTAQQFQRATALICACEELRRERVASGDGRWGITPFRVGLWVGSSVTPNSFDEARRSIEDTRGTDDSLGGPLQLAACPWCGSRLSAGRDLVADDKRRRVLLYCSDPEGDCVFTRRRSPDEGLPVLVTDEEIYRHTPSLIIGTVDKFAQLPWKAATGSLFGAVDQRCARHGWMVPDTPWCTGAHQRSGTLPRTTPQPAMRLRPPDLIIQDELHLIADALGSMVGLYETAIDRLCSREEQGQTVRPVLVS
;
A
#
# COMPACT_ATOMS: atom_id res chain seq x y z
N MET A 1 11.92 24.52 46.42
CA MET A 1 10.61 25.19 46.64
C MET A 1 10.20 25.68 45.28
N GLU A 2 9.75 24.71 44.48
CA GLU A 2 9.44 24.80 43.06
C GLU A 2 8.14 24.00 42.91
N ASP A 3 7.09 24.68 42.47
CA ASP A 3 5.77 24.10 42.23
C ASP A 3 5.77 23.55 40.80
N GLN A 4 5.69 22.23 40.68
CA GLN A 4 5.42 21.52 39.43
C GLN A 4 3.91 21.44 39.25
N ALA A 5 3.37 22.22 38.31
CA ALA A 5 1.99 22.11 37.88
C ALA A 5 1.84 20.94 36.89
N ASP A 6 0.89 20.07 37.22
CA ASP A 6 0.55 18.78 36.61
C ASP A 6 0.01 18.97 35.18
N GLY A 7 0.68 18.34 34.20
CA GLY A 7 0.31 18.36 32.78
C GLY A 7 -0.73 17.29 32.42
N ARG A 8 -1.88 17.30 33.10
CA ARG A 8 -2.99 16.36 32.87
C ARG A 8 -4.26 17.13 32.53
N ASP A 9 -4.36 17.66 31.30
CA ASP A 9 -5.63 18.14 30.73
C ASP A 9 -5.53 18.37 29.20
N ASP A 10 -4.98 17.39 28.46
CA ASP A 10 -5.16 17.29 26.99
C ASP A 10 -6.15 16.15 26.69
N PRO A 11 -7.36 16.41 26.17
CA PRO A 11 -8.34 15.39 25.82
C PRO A 11 -7.90 14.51 24.63
N ASP A 12 -6.94 14.96 23.82
CA ASP A 12 -6.46 14.17 22.67
C ASP A 12 -5.54 13.01 23.11
N LEU A 13 -5.11 12.98 24.38
CA LEU A 13 -4.25 11.92 24.93
C LEU A 13 -5.02 10.81 25.67
N ALA A 14 -6.34 10.91 25.80
CA ALA A 14 -7.15 9.94 26.56
C ALA A 14 -7.60 8.70 25.76
N ASP A 15 -7.46 8.68 24.43
CA ASP A 15 -8.05 7.63 23.57
C ASP A 15 -7.04 6.69 22.89
N ARG A 16 -5.92 6.39 23.55
CA ARG A 16 -4.99 5.33 23.14
C ARG A 16 -5.12 4.06 23.98
N GLU A 17 -6.33 3.54 24.16
CA GLU A 17 -6.50 2.13 24.56
C GLU A 17 -7.68 1.47 23.83
N VAL A 18 -7.47 0.19 23.50
CA VAL A 18 -8.44 -0.82 23.04
C VAL A 18 -8.61 -1.02 21.52
N THR A 19 -7.63 -1.71 20.91
CA THR A 19 -7.90 -2.93 20.11
C THR A 19 -6.78 -3.95 20.29
N ALA A 20 -6.75 -4.62 21.44
CA ALA A 20 -6.01 -5.87 21.61
C ALA A 20 -7.03 -6.98 21.87
N ALA A 21 -7.24 -7.84 20.87
CA ALA A 21 -7.82 -9.15 21.12
C ALA A 21 -6.69 -10.00 21.74
N ALA A 22 -6.71 -10.14 23.06
CA ALA A 22 -5.86 -11.08 23.77
C ALA A 22 -6.72 -12.18 24.38
N GLU A 23 -6.34 -13.42 24.07
CA GLU A 23 -6.81 -14.63 24.72
C GLU A 23 -6.52 -14.59 26.22
N VAL A 24 -7.42 -15.22 26.98
CA VAL A 24 -7.52 -15.21 28.44
C VAL A 24 -6.34 -15.94 29.12
N GLN A 25 -5.77 -15.36 30.18
CA GLN A 25 -5.62 -15.97 31.54
C GLN A 25 -4.78 -15.09 32.50
N GLY A 26 -5.32 -14.82 33.71
CA GLY A 26 -4.52 -14.60 34.94
C GLY A 26 -4.70 -13.26 35.70
N ASP A 27 -5.47 -13.32 36.79
CA ASP A 27 -5.53 -12.50 38.03
C ASP A 27 -5.53 -10.94 38.04
N ASP A 28 -6.69 -10.42 38.44
CA ASP A 28 -6.97 -9.37 39.45
C ASP A 28 -6.04 -8.15 39.59
N LEU A 29 -6.42 -7.05 38.91
CA LEU A 29 -6.34 -5.69 39.45
C LEU A 29 -7.61 -4.91 39.06
N GLU A 30 -8.42 -4.57 40.06
CA GLU A 30 -9.67 -3.81 39.93
C GLU A 30 -9.39 -2.36 39.46
N THR A 31 -9.77 -2.06 38.22
CA THR A 31 -10.13 -0.70 37.79
C THR A 31 -11.63 -0.69 37.57
N THR A 32 -12.34 0.24 38.21
CA THR A 32 -13.80 0.28 38.26
C THR A 32 -14.38 0.46 36.85
N PRO A 33 -14.99 -0.57 36.25
CA PRO A 33 -15.57 -0.47 34.92
C PRO A 33 -16.98 0.11 35.08
N VAL A 34 -17.25 1.23 34.43
CA VAL A 34 -18.64 1.65 34.23
C VAL A 34 -19.26 0.68 33.21
N THR A 35 -19.91 -0.35 33.77
CA THR A 35 -20.86 -1.29 33.15
C THR A 35 -20.39 -2.06 31.91
N ARG A 36 -19.70 -3.18 32.15
CA ARG A 36 -19.91 -4.41 31.36
C ARG A 36 -20.54 -5.48 32.26
N THR A 37 -21.84 -5.72 32.08
CA THR A 37 -22.55 -6.87 32.64
C THR A 37 -23.27 -7.63 31.53
N GLY A 38 -22.68 -8.77 31.13
CA GLY A 38 -23.39 -9.99 30.71
C GLY A 38 -24.43 -9.98 29.58
N THR A 39 -24.67 -8.86 28.90
CA THR A 39 -25.57 -8.77 27.74
C THR A 39 -24.87 -8.01 26.62
N MET A 40 -24.65 -8.66 25.47
CA MET A 40 -24.05 -8.05 24.27
C MET A 40 -24.98 -7.05 23.55
N ALA A 41 -25.94 -6.44 24.23
CA ALA A 41 -26.92 -5.54 23.62
C ALA A 41 -26.71 -4.11 24.14
N ALA A 42 -26.30 -3.20 23.26
CA ALA A 42 -26.27 -1.77 23.56
C ALA A 42 -27.71 -1.30 23.88
N SER A 43 -27.92 -0.74 25.07
CA SER A 43 -29.20 -0.18 25.50
C SER A 43 -29.34 1.31 25.17
N ALA A 44 -28.31 1.92 24.59
CA ALA A 44 -28.28 3.34 24.26
C ALA A 44 -27.62 3.60 22.91
N LEU A 45 -28.08 4.64 22.23
CA LEU A 45 -27.49 5.20 21.01
C LEU A 45 -27.53 6.72 21.11
N GLY A 46 -26.47 7.40 20.70
CA GLY A 46 -26.39 8.85 20.84
C GLY A 46 -25.43 9.53 19.89
N LEU A 47 -25.28 10.83 20.08
CA LEU A 47 -24.29 11.66 19.40
C LEU A 47 -23.84 12.80 20.32
N SER A 48 -22.64 13.30 20.08
CA SER A 48 -22.10 14.53 20.66
C SER A 48 -21.94 15.55 19.55
N PHE A 49 -22.32 16.80 19.77
CA PHE A 49 -22.19 17.87 18.78
C PHE A 49 -21.95 19.22 19.45
N ARG A 50 -21.59 20.23 18.65
CA ARG A 50 -21.30 21.58 19.13
C ARG A 50 -22.25 22.60 18.51
N VAL A 51 -22.67 23.59 19.29
CA VAL A 51 -23.47 24.74 18.83
C VAL A 51 -22.91 26.06 19.40
N PRO A 52 -23.13 27.21 18.76
CA PRO A 52 -22.78 28.51 19.31
C PRO A 52 -23.54 28.82 20.61
N LEU A 53 -23.04 29.74 21.44
CA LEU A 53 -23.62 30.03 22.77
C LEU A 53 -25.00 30.69 22.74
N ASP A 54 -25.33 31.38 21.65
CA ASP A 54 -26.64 31.99 21.38
C ASP A 54 -27.71 30.97 20.96
N VAL A 55 -27.32 29.73 20.67
CA VAL A 55 -28.27 28.63 20.45
C VAL A 55 -28.70 28.08 21.81
N HIS A 56 -29.90 28.42 22.24
CA HIS A 56 -30.45 28.00 23.52
C HIS A 56 -31.23 26.68 23.46
N ARG A 57 -31.76 26.30 22.30
CA ARG A 57 -32.61 25.12 22.16
C ARG A 57 -32.43 24.42 20.82
N VAL A 58 -32.69 23.11 20.80
CA VAL A 58 -32.69 22.27 19.59
C VAL A 58 -33.88 21.32 19.59
N ASN A 59 -34.30 20.92 18.38
CA ASN A 59 -35.31 19.88 18.20
C ASN A 59 -34.63 18.53 17.97
N VAL A 60 -35.09 17.52 18.69
CA VAL A 60 -34.59 16.15 18.61
C VAL A 60 -35.75 15.24 18.22
N THR A 61 -35.67 14.70 17.01
CA THR A 61 -36.61 13.70 16.53
C THR A 61 -36.01 12.32 16.72
N ALA A 62 -36.60 11.51 17.60
CA ALA A 62 -36.24 10.10 17.74
C ALA A 62 -37.26 9.20 17.03
N SER A 63 -36.79 8.15 16.39
CA SER A 63 -37.64 7.14 15.76
C SER A 63 -37.03 5.76 15.88
N TRP A 64 -37.87 4.74 16.05
CA TRP A 64 -37.47 3.33 16.06
C TRP A 64 -38.63 2.45 15.61
N GLY A 65 -38.35 1.16 15.40
CA GLY A 65 -39.33 0.12 15.16
C GLY A 65 -39.52 -0.73 16.41
N ARG A 66 -40.78 -1.02 16.73
CA ARG A 66 -41.18 -2.10 17.65
C ARG A 66 -41.60 -3.30 16.82
N TYR A 67 -41.27 -4.50 17.27
CA TYR A 67 -41.66 -5.74 16.60
C TYR A 67 -42.48 -6.60 17.54
N ALA A 68 -43.63 -7.07 17.07
CA ALA A 68 -44.46 -8.01 17.81
C ALA A 68 -44.95 -9.15 16.90
N PRO A 69 -45.10 -10.38 17.41
CA PRO A 69 -45.71 -11.47 16.66
C PRO A 69 -47.16 -11.12 16.28
N ALA A 70 -47.50 -11.27 15.01
CA ALA A 70 -48.84 -11.09 14.47
C ALA A 70 -49.13 -12.16 13.42
N LYS A 71 -50.40 -12.37 13.07
CA LYS A 71 -50.77 -13.22 11.94
C LYS A 71 -50.49 -12.49 10.63
N SER A 72 -49.88 -13.21 9.68
CA SER A 72 -49.56 -12.68 8.35
C SER A 72 -50.79 -12.62 7.48
N ASP A 73 -50.98 -11.50 6.79
CA ASP A 73 -52.08 -11.33 5.84
C ASP A 73 -51.76 -11.94 4.46
N THR A 74 -50.50 -12.32 4.21
CA THR A 74 -50.00 -12.80 2.91
C THR A 74 -49.34 -14.17 2.98
N GLN A 75 -48.76 -14.56 4.11
CA GLN A 75 -48.08 -15.85 4.26
C GLN A 75 -48.98 -16.85 4.99
N VAL A 76 -49.24 -17.98 4.33
CA VAL A 76 -49.99 -19.10 4.91
C VAL A 76 -49.08 -20.31 5.12
N THR A 77 -49.43 -21.18 6.06
CA THR A 77 -48.82 -22.50 6.23
C THR A 77 -49.28 -23.44 5.11
N ASP A 78 -48.64 -24.60 5.00
CA ASP A 78 -49.01 -25.65 4.02
C ASP A 78 -50.46 -26.15 4.21
N GLN A 79 -51.07 -25.83 5.36
CA GLN A 79 -52.47 -26.11 5.70
C GLN A 79 -53.41 -24.90 5.50
N GLY A 80 -52.97 -23.85 4.82
CA GLY A 80 -53.77 -22.65 4.52
C GLY A 80 -54.02 -21.70 5.70
N ARG A 81 -53.35 -21.88 6.84
CA ARG A 81 -53.50 -20.99 8.01
C ARG A 81 -52.52 -19.82 7.97
N PRO A 82 -52.90 -18.59 8.34
CA PRO A 82 -51.96 -17.48 8.47
C PRO A 82 -50.75 -17.81 9.34
N ARG A 83 -49.54 -17.66 8.78
CA ARG A 83 -48.27 -17.83 9.51
C ARG A 83 -48.13 -16.73 10.55
N THR A 84 -47.53 -17.06 11.69
CA THR A 84 -47.10 -16.04 12.66
C THR A 84 -45.84 -15.37 12.12
N VAL A 85 -45.88 -14.06 11.93
CA VAL A 85 -44.77 -13.23 11.45
C VAL A 85 -44.52 -12.09 12.43
N TRP A 86 -43.35 -11.49 12.36
CA TRP A 86 -43.04 -10.28 13.13
C TRP A 86 -43.55 -9.04 12.39
N ARG A 87 -44.47 -8.30 13.01
CA ARG A 87 -45.01 -7.05 12.48
C ARG A 87 -44.29 -5.86 13.10
N ARG A 88 -43.82 -4.94 12.25
CA ARG A 88 -43.20 -3.68 12.68
C ARG A 88 -44.27 -2.63 12.97
N THR A 89 -44.17 -1.97 14.12
CA THR A 89 -44.94 -0.76 14.47
C THR A 89 -43.95 0.38 14.68
N PRO A 90 -44.05 1.51 13.94
CA PRO A 90 -43.22 2.68 14.19
C PRO A 90 -43.50 3.26 15.58
N ALA A 91 -42.47 3.80 16.21
CA ALA A 91 -42.52 4.52 17.48
C ALA A 91 -41.51 5.67 17.46
N GLY A 92 -41.72 6.67 18.32
CA GLY A 92 -40.90 7.86 18.39
C GLY A 92 -41.70 9.15 18.51
N GLY A 93 -40.98 10.27 18.48
CA GLY A 93 -41.53 11.58 18.72
C GLY A 93 -40.48 12.68 18.56
N VAL A 94 -40.91 13.91 18.81
CA VAL A 94 -40.05 15.11 18.77
C VAL A 94 -40.00 15.70 20.17
N VAL A 95 -38.78 15.96 20.64
CA VAL A 95 -38.51 16.59 21.93
C VAL A 95 -37.76 17.89 21.68
N GLU A 96 -38.25 18.97 22.28
CA GLU A 96 -37.53 20.24 22.36
C GLU A 96 -36.60 20.19 23.57
N VAL A 97 -35.30 20.38 23.35
CA VAL A 97 -34.28 20.30 24.39
C VAL A 97 -33.76 21.71 24.71
N ASP A 98 -33.86 22.09 25.99
CA ASP A 98 -33.24 23.30 26.51
C ASP A 98 -31.76 23.05 26.81
N LEU A 99 -30.89 23.78 26.12
CA LEU A 99 -29.44 23.64 26.24
C LEU A 99 -28.84 24.57 27.30
N LEU A 100 -29.65 25.41 27.95
CA LEU A 100 -29.20 26.20 29.10
C LEU A 100 -29.21 25.40 30.40
N ASP A 101 -30.00 24.33 30.45
CA ASP A 101 -29.95 23.34 31.51
C ASP A 101 -28.79 22.36 31.23
N PRO A 102 -27.74 22.31 32.08
CA PRO A 102 -26.58 21.47 31.82
C PRO A 102 -26.87 19.96 31.93
N ASP A 103 -27.91 19.55 32.67
CA ASP A 103 -28.27 18.15 32.87
C ASP A 103 -29.80 18.00 33.07
N PRO A 104 -30.60 18.26 32.02
CA PRO A 104 -32.05 18.17 32.10
C PRO A 104 -32.51 16.77 32.46
N VAL A 105 -33.60 16.70 33.23
CA VAL A 105 -34.23 15.43 33.61
C VAL A 105 -34.55 14.60 32.35
N PRO A 106 -34.26 13.29 32.33
CA PRO A 106 -34.54 12.43 31.19
C PRO A 106 -36.01 12.51 30.73
N GLN A 107 -36.24 12.67 29.44
CA GLN A 107 -37.58 12.87 28.88
C GLN A 107 -38.03 11.67 28.05
N ALA A 108 -39.24 11.16 28.30
CA ALA A 108 -39.84 10.13 27.47
C ALA A 108 -40.17 10.71 26.08
N VAL A 109 -39.72 10.02 25.02
CA VAL A 109 -39.88 10.54 23.64
C VAL A 109 -41.20 10.10 23.00
N ASP A 110 -41.72 8.94 23.41
CA ASP A 110 -42.96 8.36 22.90
C ASP A 110 -43.90 8.11 24.10
N ALA A 111 -45.14 8.59 24.00
CA ALA A 111 -46.12 8.50 25.09
C ALA A 111 -46.50 7.05 25.45
N ASP A 112 -46.35 6.11 24.52
CA ASP A 112 -46.61 4.68 24.74
C ASP A 112 -45.37 3.94 25.29
N GLN A 113 -44.21 4.60 25.43
CA GLN A 113 -42.93 4.00 25.82
C GLN A 113 -42.17 4.94 26.78
N ASP A 114 -42.71 5.16 27.97
CA ASP A 114 -42.13 5.99 29.04
C ASP A 114 -40.69 5.59 29.43
N GLY A 115 -40.35 4.30 29.34
CA GLY A 115 -39.00 3.79 29.59
C GLY A 115 -38.00 4.01 28.45
N VAL A 116 -38.38 4.62 27.32
CA VAL A 116 -37.41 5.03 26.27
C VAL A 116 -37.20 6.53 26.38
N VAL A 117 -36.09 6.92 26.99
CA VAL A 117 -35.84 8.29 27.41
C VAL A 117 -34.68 8.93 26.64
N LEU A 118 -34.82 10.21 26.35
CA LEU A 118 -33.75 11.07 25.87
C LEU A 118 -32.98 11.63 27.07
N ARG A 119 -31.68 11.36 27.14
CA ARG A 119 -30.75 11.96 28.10
C ARG A 119 -29.88 12.97 27.38
N VAL A 120 -29.73 14.17 27.96
CA VAL A 120 -28.92 15.24 27.41
C VAL A 120 -28.01 15.80 28.49
N THR A 121 -26.77 16.10 28.14
CA THR A 121 -25.85 16.88 28.96
C THR A 121 -25.27 18.00 28.10
N ALA A 122 -25.30 19.24 28.60
CA ALA A 122 -24.78 20.41 27.90
C ALA A 122 -23.70 21.10 28.74
N ARG A 123 -22.55 21.37 28.14
CA ARG A 123 -21.43 22.07 28.78
C ARG A 123 -20.82 23.11 27.88
N VAL A 124 -20.33 24.21 28.45
CA VAL A 124 -19.60 25.25 27.71
C VAL A 124 -18.12 24.94 27.74
N ARG A 125 -17.48 24.94 26.57
CA ARG A 125 -16.04 24.70 26.41
C ARG A 125 -15.55 25.50 25.20
N ASP A 126 -14.42 26.18 25.35
CA ASP A 126 -13.75 26.90 24.26
C ASP A 126 -14.68 27.86 23.48
N GLY A 127 -15.58 28.54 24.20
CA GLY A 127 -16.51 29.51 23.60
C GLY A 127 -17.68 28.91 22.83
N VAL A 128 -17.87 27.58 22.86
CA VAL A 128 -19.02 26.89 22.25
C VAL A 128 -19.74 25.99 23.27
N ARG A 129 -20.97 25.59 22.96
CA ARG A 129 -21.71 24.62 23.77
C ARG A 129 -21.56 23.22 23.18
N VAL A 130 -21.00 22.30 23.96
CA VAL A 130 -20.88 20.89 23.64
C VAL A 130 -22.08 20.17 24.24
N VAL A 131 -22.83 19.46 23.39
CA VAL A 131 -24.06 18.76 23.75
C VAL A 131 -23.87 17.27 23.53
N ASP A 132 -24.04 16.50 24.59
CA ASP A 132 -24.06 15.05 24.58
C ASP A 132 -25.51 14.56 24.66
N LEU A 133 -25.95 13.80 23.67
CA LEU A 133 -27.33 13.36 23.57
C LEU A 133 -27.39 11.85 23.35
N ALA A 134 -28.22 11.15 24.12
CA ALA A 134 -28.41 9.71 24.00
C ALA A 134 -29.88 9.32 24.17
N LEU A 135 -30.38 8.47 23.28
CA LEU A 135 -31.62 7.75 23.47
C LEU A 135 -31.30 6.46 24.22
N VAL A 136 -31.89 6.30 25.41
CA VAL A 136 -31.65 5.18 26.31
C VAL A 136 -32.92 4.36 26.44
N ASN A 137 -32.82 3.06 26.20
CA ASN A 137 -33.87 2.10 26.51
C ASN A 137 -33.73 1.65 27.96
N ASP A 138 -34.47 2.32 28.84
CA ASP A 138 -34.52 2.13 30.30
C ASP A 138 -35.77 1.34 30.73
N GLN A 139 -36.39 0.58 29.81
CA GLN A 139 -37.59 -0.22 30.09
C GLN A 139 -37.35 -1.42 31.05
N GLY A 140 -36.09 -1.68 31.40
CA GLY A 140 -35.65 -2.80 32.24
C GLY A 140 -35.77 -4.17 31.55
N HIS A 141 -35.27 -5.21 32.22
CA HIS A 141 -35.52 -6.59 31.79
C HIS A 141 -36.92 -7.00 32.25
N ARG A 142 -37.80 -7.33 31.31
CA ARG A 142 -39.17 -7.78 31.59
C ARG A 142 -39.29 -9.29 31.33
N ASP A 143 -40.11 -9.97 32.13
CA ASP A 143 -40.42 -11.39 31.92
C ASP A 143 -41.11 -11.60 30.56
N GLY A 144 -40.62 -12.56 29.77
CA GLY A 144 -41.17 -12.89 28.46
C GLY A 144 -40.16 -12.77 27.32
N ASN A 145 -40.65 -12.48 26.10
CA ASN A 145 -39.79 -12.37 24.93
C ASN A 145 -39.07 -11.01 24.90
N PRO A 146 -37.73 -10.96 25.03
CA PRO A 146 -36.99 -9.70 25.09
C PRO A 146 -37.09 -8.86 23.82
N ASP A 147 -37.39 -9.46 22.67
CA ASP A 147 -37.53 -8.75 21.39
C ASP A 147 -38.74 -7.80 21.37
N LEU A 148 -39.72 -7.99 22.28
CA LEU A 148 -40.86 -7.08 22.42
C LEU A 148 -40.48 -5.72 23.04
N HIS A 149 -39.34 -5.66 23.73
CA HIS A 149 -38.88 -4.50 24.49
C HIS A 149 -37.58 -3.90 23.93
N ARG A 150 -37.13 -4.36 22.77
CA ARG A 150 -35.96 -3.81 22.06
C ARG A 150 -36.38 -2.69 21.11
N THR A 151 -35.50 -1.70 20.98
CA THR A 151 -35.62 -0.65 19.97
C THR A 151 -34.81 -1.07 18.74
N TYR A 152 -35.46 -1.15 17.58
CA TYR A 152 -34.83 -1.55 16.32
C TYR A 152 -34.76 -0.37 15.36
N GLN A 153 -33.74 -0.32 14.51
CA GLN A 153 -33.59 0.72 13.49
C GLN A 153 -33.65 2.14 14.10
N THR A 154 -33.11 2.27 15.31
CA THR A 154 -33.14 3.51 16.09
C THR A 154 -32.40 4.62 15.36
N ARG A 155 -33.04 5.77 15.26
CA ARG A 155 -32.51 6.96 14.59
C ARG A 155 -32.86 8.21 15.39
N LEU A 156 -31.86 9.03 15.63
CA LEU A 156 -31.99 10.39 16.12
C LEU A 156 -31.73 11.37 14.97
N THR A 157 -32.51 12.43 14.92
CA THR A 157 -32.28 13.58 14.03
C THR A 157 -32.32 14.84 14.87
N VAL A 158 -31.28 15.68 14.78
CA VAL A 158 -31.18 16.94 15.53
C VAL A 158 -31.18 18.10 14.54
N THR A 159 -31.99 19.12 14.82
CA THR A 159 -32.09 20.37 14.05
C THR A 159 -32.24 21.58 14.97
N ALA A 160 -32.07 22.78 14.43
CA ALA A 160 -32.58 23.99 15.08
C ALA A 160 -34.11 23.95 15.25
N LEU A 161 -34.67 24.87 16.05
CA LEU A 161 -36.12 24.93 16.30
C LEU A 161 -36.95 25.15 15.02
N ASP A 162 -36.44 25.98 14.11
CA ASP A 162 -37.06 26.24 12.81
C ASP A 162 -36.84 25.10 11.80
N GLY A 163 -36.06 24.07 12.16
CA GLY A 163 -35.70 22.94 11.32
C GLY A 163 -34.74 23.28 10.17
N ALA A 164 -34.28 24.53 10.06
CA ALA A 164 -33.59 25.04 8.89
C ALA A 164 -32.26 25.74 9.21
N ALA A 165 -32.11 26.41 10.35
CA ALA A 165 -30.88 27.13 10.67
C ALA A 165 -29.66 26.21 10.80
N ALA A 166 -28.53 26.65 10.23
CA ALA A 166 -27.25 25.97 10.29
C ALA A 166 -26.53 26.26 11.61
N VAL A 167 -26.89 25.51 12.65
CA VAL A 167 -26.44 25.75 14.04
C VAL A 167 -25.33 24.82 14.51
N PHE A 168 -25.01 23.76 13.76
CA PHE A 168 -24.04 22.76 14.20
C PHE A 168 -22.63 23.14 13.73
N VAL A 169 -21.72 23.28 14.69
CA VAL A 169 -20.36 23.80 14.52
C VAL A 169 -19.40 22.63 14.26
N GLY A 170 -18.62 22.73 13.18
CA GLY A 170 -17.55 21.76 12.90
C GLY A 170 -16.35 21.93 13.84
N HIS A 171 -15.55 20.87 14.03
CA HIS A 171 -14.38 20.90 14.93
C HIS A 171 -13.36 22.01 14.61
N ASN A 172 -13.36 22.54 13.38
CA ASN A 172 -12.47 23.57 12.85
C ASN A 172 -13.23 24.78 12.28
N ASP A 173 -14.44 25.07 12.78
CA ASP A 173 -15.24 26.24 12.40
C ASP A 173 -14.37 27.51 12.33
N PRO A 174 -14.45 28.29 11.23
CA PRO A 174 -13.51 29.37 10.96
C PRO A 174 -13.67 30.55 11.92
N GLU A 175 -14.87 30.73 12.49
CA GLU A 175 -15.21 31.83 13.40
C GLU A 175 -15.00 31.47 14.86
N LEU A 176 -15.31 30.22 15.23
CA LEU A 176 -15.42 29.80 16.64
C LEU A 176 -14.30 28.87 17.10
N SER A 177 -13.63 28.16 16.20
CA SER A 177 -12.60 27.18 16.59
C SER A 177 -11.22 27.81 16.61
N ALA A 178 -10.50 27.60 17.71
CA ALA A 178 -9.10 27.98 17.84
C ALA A 178 -8.23 27.24 16.79
N VAL A 179 -7.24 27.95 16.27
CA VAL A 179 -6.21 27.36 15.40
C VAL A 179 -5.18 26.66 16.30
N PRO A 180 -4.66 25.48 15.92
CA PRO A 180 -3.54 24.87 16.62
C PRO A 180 -2.39 25.86 16.81
N ALA A 181 -1.70 25.76 17.94
CA ALA A 181 -0.59 26.67 18.22
C ALA A 181 0.55 26.47 17.21
N ALA A 182 1.22 27.56 16.83
CA ALA A 182 2.25 27.53 15.78
C ALA A 182 3.47 26.65 16.10
N HIS A 183 3.72 26.33 17.38
CA HIS A 183 4.78 25.41 17.79
C HIS A 183 4.44 23.94 17.49
N ASP A 184 3.17 23.62 17.26
CA ASP A 184 2.70 22.31 16.80
C ASP A 184 2.48 22.36 15.29
N SER A 185 3.59 22.35 14.56
CA SER A 185 3.59 22.49 13.10
C SER A 185 2.84 21.37 12.40
N GLU A 186 2.82 20.17 12.97
CA GLU A 186 2.10 19.01 12.41
C GLU A 186 0.59 19.19 12.53
N ARG A 187 0.06 19.47 13.74
CA ARG A 187 -1.37 19.73 13.91
C ARG A 187 -1.82 20.95 13.09
N LEU A 188 -0.99 21.98 12.98
CA LEU A 188 -1.30 23.16 12.15
C LEU A 188 -1.36 22.80 10.66
N HIS A 189 -0.44 21.97 10.16
CA HIS A 189 -0.44 21.51 8.78
C HIS A 189 -1.64 20.63 8.47
N LEU A 190 -1.98 19.69 9.36
CA LEU A 190 -3.19 18.86 9.24
C LEU A 190 -4.46 19.74 9.24
N ALA A 191 -4.53 20.74 10.11
CA ALA A 191 -5.65 21.66 10.15
C ALA A 191 -5.80 22.46 8.84
N LEU A 192 -4.70 22.83 8.18
CA LEU A 192 -4.73 23.45 6.84
C LEU A 192 -5.21 22.45 5.77
N LEU A 193 -4.66 21.24 5.73
CA LEU A 193 -5.00 20.21 4.73
C LEU A 193 -6.49 19.83 4.81
N TYR A 194 -6.98 19.59 6.03
CA TYR A 194 -8.34 19.13 6.30
C TYR A 194 -9.31 20.26 6.66
N ARG A 195 -8.96 21.53 6.41
CA ARG A 195 -9.82 22.69 6.76
C ARG A 195 -11.26 22.62 6.23
N ARG A 196 -11.47 21.93 5.11
CA ARG A 196 -12.79 21.73 4.47
C ARG A 196 -13.47 20.42 4.86
N HIS A 197 -12.76 19.53 5.53
CA HIS A 197 -13.33 18.32 6.10
C HIS A 197 -13.70 18.63 7.54
N ARG A 198 -14.97 18.96 7.76
CA ARG A 198 -15.50 19.36 9.07
C ARG A 198 -16.25 18.18 9.68
N GLU A 199 -15.82 17.76 10.86
CA GLU A 199 -16.60 16.86 11.72
C GLU A 199 -17.53 17.71 12.59
N TYR A 200 -18.84 17.53 12.42
CA TYR A 200 -19.87 18.30 13.14
C TYR A 200 -20.41 17.57 14.37
N ALA A 201 -20.25 16.25 14.41
CA ALA A 201 -20.76 15.42 15.48
C ALA A 201 -20.03 14.08 15.55
N HIS A 202 -19.89 13.56 16.77
CA HIS A 202 -19.34 12.25 17.05
C HIS A 202 -20.44 11.31 17.51
N GLY A 203 -20.60 10.15 16.86
CA GLY A 203 -21.62 9.17 17.24
C GLY A 203 -21.23 8.33 18.45
N ARG A 204 -22.20 7.93 19.27
CA ARG A 204 -22.03 6.99 20.38
C ARG A 204 -22.79 5.70 20.09
N GLN A 205 -22.06 4.62 19.85
CA GLN A 205 -22.60 3.33 19.37
C GLN A 205 -23.32 3.44 18.01
N CYS A 206 -23.02 4.49 17.23
CA CYS A 206 -23.50 4.71 15.88
C CYS A 206 -22.57 5.67 15.11
N ALA A 207 -22.81 5.83 13.82
CA ALA A 207 -22.25 6.93 13.02
C ALA A 207 -23.25 8.08 12.92
N VAL A 208 -22.82 9.22 12.36
CA VAL A 208 -23.66 10.42 12.16
C VAL A 208 -23.52 10.90 10.71
N ASP A 209 -24.64 10.92 9.99
CA ASP A 209 -24.78 11.65 8.74
C ASP A 209 -25.01 13.13 9.04
N THR A 210 -24.37 14.00 8.27
CA THR A 210 -24.48 15.44 8.45
C THR A 210 -24.92 16.10 7.15
N ASP A 211 -25.97 16.92 7.22
CA ASP A 211 -26.43 17.71 6.08
C ASP A 211 -25.90 19.16 6.20
N VAL A 212 -25.12 19.58 5.21
CA VAL A 212 -24.57 20.93 5.06
C VAL A 212 -25.03 21.46 3.71
N ARG A 213 -25.47 22.72 3.62
CA ARG A 213 -25.85 23.33 2.34
C ARG A 213 -24.64 23.91 1.63
N ASP A 214 -24.72 24.03 0.30
CA ASP A 214 -23.66 24.62 -0.49
C ASP A 214 -23.33 26.05 0.00
N GLY A 215 -22.07 26.28 0.35
CA GLY A 215 -21.57 27.57 0.83
C GLY A 215 -21.73 27.83 2.32
N GLU A 216 -22.35 26.92 3.09
CA GLU A 216 -22.41 26.99 4.55
C GLU A 216 -21.21 26.25 5.19
N ASP A 217 -20.63 26.83 6.24
CA ASP A 217 -19.57 26.19 7.05
C ASP A 217 -20.13 25.40 8.25
N ARG A 218 -21.43 25.53 8.52
CA ARG A 218 -22.15 24.88 9.62
C ARG A 218 -23.18 23.92 9.06
N ALA A 219 -23.41 22.82 9.77
CA ALA A 219 -24.47 21.90 9.41
C ALA A 219 -25.83 22.37 9.96
N TRP A 220 -26.90 22.02 9.26
CA TRP A 220 -28.28 22.34 9.68
C TRP A 220 -29.05 21.12 10.18
N ARG A 221 -28.54 19.92 9.92
CA ARG A 221 -29.12 18.67 10.43
C ARG A 221 -28.05 17.61 10.69
N LEU A 222 -28.19 16.94 11.83
CA LEU A 222 -27.42 15.76 12.20
C LEU A 222 -28.35 14.55 12.29
N ARG A 223 -27.94 13.39 11.77
CA ARG A 223 -28.76 12.17 11.79
C ARG A 223 -27.92 10.94 12.11
N THR A 224 -28.33 10.15 13.10
CA THR A 224 -27.61 8.90 13.40
C THR A 224 -27.87 7.82 12.36
N THR A 225 -26.87 7.00 12.09
CA THR A 225 -26.97 5.82 11.22
C THR A 225 -26.17 4.64 11.78
N SER A 226 -26.73 3.43 11.67
CA SER A 226 -26.04 2.18 12.01
C SER A 226 -25.28 1.60 10.81
N PHE A 227 -25.52 2.13 9.61
CA PHE A 227 -24.90 1.71 8.36
C PHE A 227 -24.36 2.96 7.65
N PRO A 228 -23.20 3.47 8.06
CA PRO A 228 -22.60 4.63 7.40
C PRO A 228 -22.27 4.31 5.95
N ALA A 229 -22.43 5.31 5.09
CA ALA A 229 -21.97 5.28 3.71
C ALA A 229 -21.23 6.59 3.44
N ALA A 230 -20.16 6.53 2.66
CA ALA A 230 -19.38 7.69 2.27
C ALA A 230 -18.96 7.57 0.81
N ASP A 231 -19.04 8.68 0.08
CA ASP A 231 -18.48 8.78 -1.26
C ASP A 231 -16.97 8.94 -1.17
N VAL A 232 -16.23 8.00 -1.77
CA VAL A 232 -14.77 8.10 -1.89
C VAL A 232 -14.44 8.65 -3.27
N PRO A 233 -13.99 9.92 -3.39
CA PRO A 233 -13.69 10.49 -4.70
C PRO A 233 -12.54 9.75 -5.36
N LEU A 234 -12.68 9.45 -6.66
CA LEU A 234 -11.58 8.91 -7.46
C LEU A 234 -10.51 9.97 -7.67
N THR A 235 -9.28 9.70 -7.24
CA THR A 235 -8.13 10.53 -7.62
C THR A 235 -7.72 10.24 -9.06
N VAL A 236 -8.03 11.18 -9.95
CA VAL A 236 -7.62 11.15 -11.35
C VAL A 236 -6.28 11.85 -11.50
N ALA A 237 -5.33 11.24 -12.22
CA ALA A 237 -4.06 11.89 -12.50
C ALA A 237 -4.29 13.20 -13.29
N GLY A 238 -3.56 14.25 -12.91
CA GLY A 238 -3.67 15.57 -13.55
C GLY A 238 -3.40 15.53 -15.06
N THR A 239 -4.04 16.43 -15.79
CA THR A 239 -3.87 16.54 -17.24
C THR A 239 -2.50 17.14 -17.60
N THR A 240 -1.91 16.68 -18.70
CA THR A 240 -0.67 17.27 -19.24
C THR A 240 -0.90 18.51 -20.09
N ALA A 241 -2.15 19.00 -20.21
CA ALA A 241 -2.46 20.20 -20.98
C ALA A 241 -1.64 21.42 -20.50
N ALA A 242 -1.33 21.45 -19.21
CA ALA A 242 -0.49 22.47 -18.58
C ALA A 242 1.02 22.30 -18.85
N MET A 243 1.47 21.19 -19.42
CA MET A 243 2.88 20.81 -19.59
C MET A 243 3.20 20.50 -21.07
N PRO A 244 3.11 21.50 -21.97
CA PRO A 244 3.33 21.28 -23.40
C PRO A 244 4.76 20.77 -23.65
N GLY A 245 4.87 19.77 -24.54
CA GLY A 245 6.15 19.14 -24.89
C GLY A 245 6.60 18.03 -23.94
N LEU A 246 5.90 17.78 -22.83
CA LEU A 246 6.19 16.65 -21.95
C LEU A 246 5.97 15.33 -22.70
N VAL A 247 7.00 14.47 -22.72
CA VAL A 247 6.88 13.12 -23.28
C VAL A 247 6.65 12.13 -22.15
N LEU A 248 5.55 11.37 -22.25
CA LEU A 248 5.21 10.31 -21.30
C LEU A 248 5.30 8.90 -21.88
N ASP A 249 5.35 8.76 -23.21
CA ASP A 249 5.48 7.45 -23.88
C ASP A 249 6.82 6.81 -23.51
N MET A 250 6.76 5.72 -22.74
CA MET A 250 7.92 4.98 -22.27
C MET A 250 8.78 4.50 -23.45
N ALA A 251 8.19 4.05 -24.56
CA ALA A 251 8.97 3.60 -25.70
C ALA A 251 9.78 4.74 -26.33
N ARG A 252 9.21 5.95 -26.37
CA ARG A 252 9.90 7.14 -26.87
C ARG A 252 11.00 7.60 -25.91
N LEU A 253 10.73 7.63 -24.61
CA LEU A 253 11.73 7.95 -23.58
C LEU A 253 12.89 6.95 -23.54
N GLY A 254 12.59 5.68 -23.86
CA GLY A 254 13.56 4.60 -23.97
C GLY A 254 14.33 4.56 -25.30
N SER A 255 13.92 5.31 -26.32
CA SER A 255 14.48 5.20 -27.67
C SER A 255 15.89 5.81 -27.76
N PRO A 256 16.87 5.14 -28.41
CA PRO A 256 18.16 5.74 -28.75
C PRO A 256 18.04 7.02 -29.60
N GLU A 257 16.98 7.10 -30.43
CA GLU A 257 16.73 8.23 -31.35
C GLU A 257 16.41 9.54 -30.64
N LEU A 258 15.86 9.47 -29.42
CA LEU A 258 15.68 10.67 -28.60
C LEU A 258 17.05 11.06 -28.04
N ALA A 259 17.75 11.98 -28.71
CA ALA A 259 19.10 12.40 -28.33
C ALA A 259 19.14 12.97 -26.90
N ARG A 260 20.33 13.02 -26.30
CA ARG A 260 20.56 13.49 -24.92
C ARG A 260 19.84 14.81 -24.60
N ASP A 261 20.03 15.83 -25.43
CA ASP A 261 19.46 17.16 -25.18
C ASP A 261 17.95 17.18 -25.43
N ASP A 262 17.44 16.37 -26.36
CA ASP A 262 16.01 16.21 -26.61
C ASP A 262 15.31 15.46 -25.48
N LEU A 263 15.96 14.47 -24.86
CA LEU A 263 15.46 13.80 -23.67
C LEU A 263 15.31 14.78 -22.51
N VAL A 264 16.32 15.60 -22.26
CA VAL A 264 16.25 16.66 -21.23
C VAL A 264 15.10 17.64 -21.55
N ARG A 265 14.99 18.10 -22.80
CA ARG A 265 13.88 18.97 -23.23
C ARG A 265 12.51 18.31 -23.08
N ALA A 266 12.41 17.00 -23.29
CA ALA A 266 11.18 16.24 -23.20
C ALA A 266 10.67 16.06 -21.75
N LEU A 267 11.56 16.13 -20.76
CA LEU A 267 11.23 15.94 -19.34
C LEU A 267 11.07 17.28 -18.58
N ARG A 268 11.81 18.31 -18.98
CA ARG A 268 11.82 19.64 -18.34
C ARG A 268 10.43 20.28 -18.12
N PRO A 269 9.43 20.10 -18.99
CA PRO A 269 8.08 20.65 -18.77
C PRO A 269 7.41 20.16 -17.48
N LEU A 270 7.82 19.01 -16.93
CA LEU A 270 7.30 18.49 -15.66
C LEU A 270 7.69 19.40 -14.48
N ALA A 271 8.97 19.73 -14.34
CA ALA A 271 9.48 20.61 -13.29
C ALA A 271 8.98 22.05 -13.47
N VAL A 272 9.02 22.57 -14.71
CA VAL A 272 8.51 23.91 -15.04
C VAL A 272 7.02 24.04 -14.72
N GLY A 273 6.22 23.03 -15.09
CA GLY A 273 4.79 22.98 -14.81
C GLY A 273 4.51 23.00 -13.30
N TYR A 274 5.28 22.22 -12.53
CA TYR A 274 5.14 22.18 -11.08
C TYR A 274 5.51 23.51 -10.42
N ARG A 275 6.63 24.15 -10.79
CA ARG A 275 7.00 25.48 -10.29
C ARG A 275 5.96 26.55 -10.58
N ARG A 276 5.34 26.52 -11.77
CA ARG A 276 4.24 27.44 -12.09
C ARG A 276 3.05 27.21 -11.16
N TRP A 277 2.66 25.96 -10.95
CA TRP A 277 1.59 25.62 -10.00
C TRP A 277 1.91 26.08 -8.56
N LEU A 278 3.17 25.96 -8.10
CA LEU A 278 3.60 26.47 -6.80
C LEU A 278 3.50 28.00 -6.71
N THR A 279 3.81 28.71 -7.79
CA THR A 279 3.64 30.17 -7.86
C THR A 279 2.17 30.55 -7.69
N ASP A 280 1.26 29.79 -8.31
CA ASP A 280 -0.19 30.00 -8.14
C ASP A 280 -0.65 29.66 -6.73
N GLN A 281 -0.17 28.57 -6.12
CA GLN A 281 -0.52 28.21 -4.74
C GLN A 281 -0.01 29.25 -3.73
N ARG A 282 1.16 29.86 -3.96
CA ARG A 282 1.70 30.90 -3.08
C ARG A 282 0.79 32.14 -3.02
N ARG A 283 0.12 32.49 -4.11
CA ARG A 283 -0.88 33.59 -4.12
C ARG A 283 -2.12 33.29 -3.28
N ARG A 284 -2.36 32.03 -2.95
CA ARG A 284 -3.53 31.60 -2.17
C ARG A 284 -3.31 31.73 -0.67
N LEU A 285 -2.08 31.94 -0.21
CA LEU A 285 -1.80 32.15 1.22
C LEU A 285 -2.54 33.38 1.77
N ASP A 286 -2.83 34.36 0.92
CA ASP A 286 -3.58 35.56 1.28
C ASP A 286 -5.11 35.36 1.28
N GLU A 287 -5.61 34.19 0.84
CA GLU A 287 -7.05 33.87 0.94
C GLU A 287 -7.46 33.82 2.43
N PRO A 288 -8.57 34.47 2.86
CA PRO A 288 -8.93 34.57 4.28
C PRO A 288 -9.00 33.23 5.03
N GLU A 289 -9.49 32.17 4.36
CA GLU A 289 -9.60 30.81 4.92
C GLU A 289 -8.21 30.17 5.17
N ILE A 290 -7.20 30.56 4.40
CA ILE A 290 -5.84 30.00 4.41
C ILE A 290 -4.89 30.87 5.24
N ALA A 291 -5.08 32.19 5.24
CA ALA A 291 -4.21 33.15 5.91
C ALA A 291 -4.01 32.84 7.40
N ARG A 292 -5.03 32.31 8.08
CA ARG A 292 -4.93 31.87 9.49
C ARG A 292 -3.99 30.68 9.73
N TYR A 293 -3.58 29.99 8.66
CA TYR A 293 -2.64 28.87 8.64
C TYR A 293 -1.34 29.22 7.89
N ALA A 294 -1.05 30.49 7.64
CA ALA A 294 0.07 30.93 6.81
C ALA A 294 1.40 30.24 7.13
N PRO A 295 1.83 30.07 8.40
CA PRO A 295 3.10 29.39 8.70
C PRO A 295 3.17 27.95 8.16
N ALA A 296 2.08 27.19 8.27
CA ALA A 296 2.02 25.83 7.73
C ALA A 296 1.95 25.81 6.19
N GLY A 297 1.30 26.82 5.60
CA GLY A 297 1.25 26.98 4.14
C GLY A 297 2.61 27.35 3.54
N GLU A 298 3.36 28.23 4.20
CA GLU A 298 4.72 28.61 3.82
C GLU A 298 5.66 27.40 3.88
N LEU A 299 5.67 26.67 5.01
CA LEU A 299 6.48 25.47 5.16
C LEU A 299 6.16 24.40 4.10
N ALA A 300 4.87 24.20 3.79
CA ALA A 300 4.44 23.27 2.75
C ALA A 300 4.94 23.68 1.36
N LEU A 301 4.89 24.97 1.04
CA LEU A 301 5.38 25.49 -0.24
C LEU A 301 6.90 25.45 -0.37
N ASP A 302 7.63 25.64 0.73
CA ASP A 302 9.09 25.55 0.75
C ASP A 302 9.55 24.10 0.59
N THR A 303 8.88 23.16 1.27
CA THR A 303 9.08 21.72 1.05
C THR A 303 8.80 21.34 -0.40
N ALA A 304 7.71 21.85 -0.97
CA ALA A 304 7.35 21.59 -2.36
C ALA A 304 8.31 22.24 -3.36
N ALA A 305 8.92 23.39 -3.01
CA ALA A 305 9.94 24.03 -3.83
C ALA A 305 11.24 23.19 -3.87
N ASP A 306 11.67 22.61 -2.76
CA ASP A 306 12.79 21.66 -2.74
C ASP A 306 12.50 20.44 -3.63
N LEU A 307 11.28 19.89 -3.59
CA LEU A 307 10.88 18.81 -4.51
C LEU A 307 10.97 19.23 -5.98
N ALA A 308 10.65 20.49 -6.31
CA ALA A 308 10.81 21.00 -7.66
C ALA A 308 12.29 21.11 -8.07
N ASP A 309 13.15 21.56 -7.15
CA ASP A 309 14.60 21.60 -7.36
C ASP A 309 15.20 20.20 -7.55
N ARG A 310 14.70 19.20 -6.81
CA ARG A 310 15.05 17.77 -6.98
C ARG A 310 14.68 17.23 -8.35
N LEU A 311 13.49 17.58 -8.87
CA LEU A 311 13.10 17.21 -10.22
C LEU A 311 14.04 17.80 -11.27
N ASP A 312 14.46 19.06 -11.10
CA ASP A 312 15.43 19.69 -12.00
C ASP A 312 16.79 18.97 -11.94
N ARG A 313 17.31 18.66 -10.74
CA ARG A 313 18.54 17.86 -10.57
C ARG A 313 18.46 16.50 -11.26
N ALA A 314 17.34 15.80 -11.12
CA ALA A 314 17.12 14.50 -11.77
C ALA A 314 17.12 14.60 -13.30
N VAL A 315 16.53 15.66 -13.86
CA VAL A 315 16.55 15.89 -15.31
C VAL A 315 17.96 16.25 -15.79
N GLU A 316 18.71 17.05 -15.02
CA GLU A 316 20.11 17.40 -15.30
C GLU A 316 21.05 16.19 -15.25
N LEU A 317 20.85 15.29 -14.28
CA LEU A 317 21.58 14.02 -14.16
C LEU A 317 21.50 13.22 -15.46
N LEU A 318 20.32 13.09 -16.06
CA LEU A 318 20.16 12.37 -17.33
C LEU A 318 20.88 13.05 -18.50
N GLY A 319 21.12 14.35 -18.41
CA GLY A 319 21.95 15.10 -19.35
C GLY A 319 23.46 14.90 -19.13
N GLN A 320 23.90 14.72 -17.89
CA GLN A 320 25.32 14.72 -17.53
C GLN A 320 25.91 13.32 -17.42
N ASP A 321 25.18 12.37 -16.84
CA ASP A 321 25.65 11.01 -16.59
C ASP A 321 25.17 10.03 -17.68
N ALA A 322 26.14 9.37 -18.33
CA ALA A 322 25.84 8.42 -19.41
C ALA A 322 25.27 7.08 -18.92
N MET A 323 25.67 6.62 -17.74
CA MET A 323 25.14 5.38 -17.15
C MET A 323 23.72 5.58 -16.66
N ALA A 324 23.43 6.67 -15.95
CA ALA A 324 22.08 7.02 -15.51
C ALA A 324 21.14 7.18 -16.71
N ARG A 325 21.59 7.84 -17.77
CA ARG A 325 20.81 7.97 -19.00
C ARG A 325 20.52 6.64 -19.68
N GLU A 326 21.50 5.74 -19.78
CA GLU A 326 21.29 4.41 -20.38
C GLU A 326 20.41 3.52 -19.49
N ALA A 327 20.59 3.56 -18.16
CA ALA A 327 19.72 2.87 -17.21
C ALA A 327 18.27 3.37 -17.29
N PHE A 328 18.07 4.69 -17.43
CA PHE A 328 16.75 5.28 -17.63
C PHE A 328 16.12 4.82 -18.96
N ARG A 329 16.90 4.76 -20.04
CA ARG A 329 16.42 4.24 -21.33
C ARG A 329 16.01 2.78 -21.23
N PHE A 330 16.87 1.95 -20.65
CA PHE A 330 16.57 0.54 -20.40
C PHE A 330 15.29 0.37 -19.58
N ALA A 331 15.15 1.11 -18.48
CA ALA A 331 13.98 1.05 -17.61
C ALA A 331 12.69 1.39 -18.37
N ASN A 332 12.72 2.44 -19.18
CA ASN A 332 11.58 2.84 -20.01
C ASN A 332 11.25 1.81 -21.10
N GLN A 333 12.25 1.21 -21.76
CA GLN A 333 12.03 0.11 -22.71
C GLN A 333 11.40 -1.11 -22.01
N ALA A 334 11.92 -1.51 -20.86
CA ALA A 334 11.42 -2.64 -20.08
C ALA A 334 9.98 -2.40 -19.62
N MET A 335 9.67 -1.20 -19.14
CA MET A 335 8.32 -0.83 -18.72
C MET A 335 7.35 -0.76 -19.89
N ALA A 336 7.76 -0.24 -21.05
CA ALA A 336 6.94 -0.23 -22.26
C ALA A 336 6.54 -1.66 -22.68
N LEU A 337 7.53 -2.56 -22.75
CA LEU A 337 7.32 -3.98 -23.05
C LEU A 337 6.42 -4.63 -22.00
N GLN A 338 6.73 -4.46 -20.72
CA GLN A 338 5.97 -5.02 -19.61
C GLN A 338 4.49 -4.61 -19.64
N ARG A 339 4.21 -3.33 -19.91
CA ARG A 339 2.84 -2.79 -20.00
C ARG A 339 2.04 -3.45 -21.11
N VAL A 340 2.61 -3.50 -22.32
CA VAL A 340 1.96 -4.15 -23.48
C VAL A 340 1.74 -5.63 -23.21
N ARG A 341 2.77 -6.34 -22.71
CA ARG A 341 2.72 -7.78 -22.42
C ARG A 341 1.71 -8.15 -21.33
N SER A 342 1.56 -7.29 -20.33
CA SER A 342 0.55 -7.47 -19.27
C SER A 342 -0.88 -7.34 -19.82
N GLU A 343 -1.13 -6.38 -20.71
CA GLU A 343 -2.43 -6.22 -21.36
C GLU A 343 -2.72 -7.37 -22.34
N VAL A 344 -1.72 -7.84 -23.10
CA VAL A 344 -1.82 -9.06 -23.91
C VAL A 344 -2.22 -10.26 -23.05
N THR A 345 -1.55 -10.46 -21.92
CA THR A 345 -1.81 -11.56 -21.00
C THR A 345 -3.23 -11.49 -20.45
N ARG A 346 -3.69 -10.30 -20.02
CA ARG A 346 -5.06 -10.08 -19.55
C ARG A 346 -6.09 -10.42 -20.62
N ARG A 347 -5.86 -10.01 -21.87
CA ARG A 347 -6.75 -10.30 -23.01
C ARG A 347 -6.79 -11.78 -23.35
N ARG A 348 -5.64 -12.47 -23.38
CA ARG A 348 -5.58 -13.91 -23.67
C ARG A 348 -6.08 -14.80 -22.53
N LEU A 349 -6.03 -14.32 -21.29
CA LEU A 349 -6.70 -15.00 -20.17
C LEU A 349 -8.22 -15.01 -20.35
N ALA A 350 -8.79 -13.89 -20.85
CA ALA A 350 -10.20 -13.76 -21.16
C ALA A 350 -10.60 -14.47 -22.48
N ASP A 351 -9.70 -14.48 -23.46
CA ASP A 351 -9.88 -15.12 -24.77
C ASP A 351 -8.60 -15.88 -25.20
N PRO A 352 -8.48 -17.18 -24.84
CA PRO A 352 -7.26 -17.96 -25.07
C PRO A 352 -6.86 -18.15 -26.54
N VAL A 353 -7.81 -18.04 -27.47
CA VAL A 353 -7.57 -18.22 -28.92
C VAL A 353 -7.14 -16.94 -29.63
N ALA A 354 -7.14 -15.79 -28.93
CA ALA A 354 -6.70 -14.53 -29.50
C ALA A 354 -5.23 -14.58 -29.97
N GLY A 355 -5.00 -14.18 -31.22
CA GLY A 355 -3.69 -14.19 -31.86
C GLY A 355 -2.72 -13.18 -31.24
N LEU A 356 -1.51 -13.63 -30.90
CA LEU A 356 -0.50 -12.80 -30.23
C LEU A 356 -0.09 -11.58 -31.06
N ASP A 357 0.22 -11.78 -32.35
CA ASP A 357 0.71 -10.70 -33.22
C ASP A 357 -0.34 -9.60 -33.46
N GLU A 358 -1.61 -10.01 -33.58
CA GLU A 358 -2.71 -9.05 -33.71
C GLU A 358 -2.84 -8.21 -32.43
N LEU A 359 -2.80 -8.86 -31.27
CA LEU A 359 -2.85 -8.17 -29.98
C LEU A 359 -1.68 -7.21 -29.82
N LEU A 360 -0.45 -7.62 -30.16
CA LEU A 360 0.72 -6.75 -30.09
C LEU A 360 0.57 -5.53 -30.99
N ARG A 361 0.18 -5.69 -32.26
CA ARG A 361 -0.05 -4.56 -33.18
C ARG A 361 -1.11 -3.59 -32.67
N ARG A 362 -2.15 -4.08 -32.01
CA ARG A 362 -3.24 -3.25 -31.48
C ARG A 362 -2.89 -2.55 -30.16
N LEU A 363 -2.12 -3.22 -29.30
CA LEU A 363 -1.86 -2.79 -27.93
C LEU A 363 -0.56 -2.00 -27.78
N ASP A 364 0.38 -2.14 -28.70
CA ASP A 364 1.65 -1.41 -28.68
C ASP A 364 1.49 0.04 -29.17
N VAL A 365 0.71 0.81 -28.40
CA VAL A 365 0.36 2.20 -28.68
C VAL A 365 0.63 3.07 -27.44
N PRO A 366 0.92 4.37 -27.60
CA PRO A 366 1.25 5.26 -26.48
C PRO A 366 0.25 5.23 -25.33
N ALA A 367 -1.05 5.09 -25.61
CA ALA A 367 -2.10 5.02 -24.59
C ALA A 367 -1.91 3.87 -23.58
N GLN A 368 -1.25 2.77 -23.95
CA GLN A 368 -1.03 1.62 -23.08
C GLN A 368 0.31 1.66 -22.34
N ARG A 369 1.29 2.39 -22.88
CA ARG A 369 2.69 2.43 -22.42
C ARG A 369 3.17 3.84 -22.07
N SER A 370 2.27 4.75 -21.71
CA SER A 370 2.63 6.07 -21.20
C SER A 370 2.61 6.09 -19.68
N TRP A 371 3.57 6.81 -19.10
CA TRP A 371 3.53 7.16 -17.68
C TRP A 371 2.31 8.03 -17.38
N ARG A 372 1.78 7.90 -16.17
CA ARG A 372 1.04 9.00 -15.54
C ARG A 372 2.07 10.03 -15.03
N PRO A 373 1.79 11.35 -15.10
CA PRO A 373 2.77 12.37 -14.70
C PRO A 373 3.37 12.16 -13.31
N PHE A 374 2.55 11.78 -12.32
CA PHE A 374 3.03 11.53 -10.95
C PHE A 374 3.98 10.32 -10.86
N GLN A 375 3.77 9.28 -11.69
CA GLN A 375 4.64 8.10 -11.70
C GLN A 375 6.02 8.49 -12.21
N LEU A 376 6.07 9.25 -13.30
CA LEU A 376 7.33 9.74 -13.86
C LEU A 376 8.03 10.71 -12.91
N ALA A 377 7.29 11.63 -12.28
CA ALA A 377 7.84 12.53 -11.26
C ALA A 377 8.49 11.74 -10.11
N PHE A 378 7.78 10.76 -9.57
CA PHE A 378 8.30 9.91 -8.49
C PHE A 378 9.54 9.13 -8.90
N VAL A 379 9.54 8.54 -10.11
CA VAL A 379 10.73 7.86 -10.65
C VAL A 379 11.92 8.80 -10.72
N LEU A 380 11.73 10.01 -11.28
CA LEU A 380 12.78 11.02 -11.42
C LEU A 380 13.36 11.44 -10.06
N LEU A 381 12.51 11.69 -9.06
CA LEU A 381 12.93 12.09 -7.71
C LEU A 381 13.89 11.10 -7.03
N CYS A 382 13.83 9.81 -7.41
CA CYS A 382 14.68 8.77 -6.83
C CYS A 382 15.99 8.54 -7.61
N LEU A 383 16.10 8.99 -8.87
CA LEU A 383 17.24 8.62 -9.73
C LEU A 383 18.59 9.13 -9.20
N PRO A 384 18.74 10.38 -8.73
CA PRO A 384 20.04 10.85 -8.23
C PRO A 384 20.57 9.99 -7.09
N GLY A 385 19.73 9.72 -6.08
CA GLY A 385 20.10 8.89 -4.94
C GLY A 385 20.34 7.41 -5.25
N LEU A 386 19.74 6.87 -6.31
CA LEU A 386 20.04 5.52 -6.80
C LEU A 386 21.33 5.48 -7.63
N THR A 387 21.64 6.56 -8.35
CA THR A 387 22.81 6.67 -9.23
C THR A 387 24.10 6.85 -8.44
N ASP A 388 24.10 7.84 -7.55
CA ASP A 388 25.25 8.21 -6.74
C ASP A 388 24.89 8.10 -5.24
N PRO A 389 25.50 7.14 -4.52
CA PRO A 389 25.38 7.01 -3.09
C PRO A 389 25.65 8.26 -2.25
N ALA A 390 26.51 9.15 -2.72
CA ALA A 390 26.91 10.37 -2.01
C ALA A 390 25.99 11.57 -2.33
N HIS A 391 25.03 11.40 -3.23
CA HIS A 391 24.12 12.47 -3.62
C HIS A 391 23.18 12.84 -2.45
N LEU A 392 22.91 14.14 -2.25
CA LEU A 392 22.04 14.61 -1.16
C LEU A 392 20.64 13.96 -1.19
N ASP A 393 20.07 13.79 -2.39
CA ASP A 393 18.76 13.15 -2.63
C ASP A 393 18.76 11.62 -2.41
N ALA A 394 19.88 11.05 -1.94
CA ALA A 394 19.91 9.66 -1.48
C ALA A 394 19.25 9.48 -0.11
N HIS A 395 19.14 10.54 0.69
CA HIS A 395 18.50 10.57 2.02
C HIS A 395 18.99 9.45 2.97
N ARG A 396 20.30 9.19 2.94
CA ARG A 396 20.97 8.11 3.70
C ARG A 396 21.54 8.57 5.05
N ASP A 397 21.06 9.69 5.57
CA ASP A 397 21.46 10.20 6.87
C ASP A 397 21.01 9.26 8.02
N THR A 398 21.38 9.62 9.25
CA THR A 398 21.06 8.84 10.44
C THR A 398 19.56 8.73 10.71
N GLU A 399 18.78 9.73 10.30
CA GLU A 399 17.32 9.74 10.46
C GLU A 399 16.64 8.81 9.45
N GLY A 400 17.23 8.65 8.25
CA GLY A 400 16.80 7.68 7.24
C GLY A 400 15.42 8.01 6.68
N GLN A 401 15.36 8.88 5.67
CA GLN A 401 14.08 9.31 5.11
C GLN A 401 13.59 8.36 4.00
N ALA A 402 12.33 7.94 4.09
CA ALA A 402 11.66 7.18 3.03
C ALA A 402 11.05 8.13 1.99
N GLN A 403 11.15 7.76 0.72
CA GLN A 403 10.43 8.47 -0.35
C GLN A 403 9.04 7.86 -0.52
N LEU A 404 8.00 8.62 -0.12
CA LEU A 404 6.62 8.15 -0.09
C LEU A 404 5.83 8.58 -1.34
N LEU A 405 5.26 7.61 -2.04
CA LEU A 405 4.27 7.79 -3.10
C LEU A 405 2.86 7.58 -2.55
N PHE A 406 2.26 8.65 -2.03
CA PHE A 406 0.89 8.63 -1.56
C PHE A 406 -0.11 8.85 -2.70
N PHE A 407 -0.77 7.77 -3.13
CA PHE A 407 -1.82 7.80 -4.14
C PHE A 407 -2.83 6.66 -3.87
N PRO A 408 -4.14 6.84 -4.12
CA PRO A 408 -5.13 5.81 -3.81
C PRO A 408 -4.84 4.46 -4.48
N THR A 409 -5.33 3.39 -3.84
CA THR A 409 -5.26 2.04 -4.37
C THR A 409 -5.89 1.96 -5.77
N GLY A 410 -5.29 1.17 -6.66
CA GLY A 410 -5.68 1.13 -8.07
C GLY A 410 -5.25 2.34 -8.91
N GLY A 411 -4.66 3.37 -8.33
CA GLY A 411 -4.22 4.57 -9.04
C GLY A 411 -2.93 4.42 -9.88
N GLY A 412 -2.26 3.26 -9.80
CA GLY A 412 -1.07 2.94 -10.60
C GLY A 412 0.27 3.17 -9.90
N LYS A 413 0.34 3.08 -8.56
CA LYS A 413 1.61 3.22 -7.81
C LYS A 413 2.67 2.20 -8.23
N THR A 414 2.25 0.95 -8.41
CA THR A 414 3.13 -0.17 -8.75
C THR A 414 3.97 0.08 -10.00
N GLU A 415 3.43 0.72 -11.05
CA GLU A 415 4.20 1.05 -12.25
C GLU A 415 5.44 1.89 -11.93
N ALA A 416 5.33 2.84 -10.99
CA ALA A 416 6.47 3.67 -10.58
C ALA A 416 7.54 2.82 -9.87
N TYR A 417 7.14 1.93 -8.96
CA TYR A 417 8.06 1.01 -8.28
C TYR A 417 8.74 0.03 -9.23
N LEU A 418 8.01 -0.49 -10.24
CA LEU A 418 8.57 -1.35 -11.28
C LEU A 418 9.52 -0.58 -12.20
N GLY A 419 9.24 0.68 -12.50
CA GLY A 419 10.15 1.57 -13.23
C GLY A 419 11.46 1.79 -12.48
N LEU A 420 11.39 2.08 -11.17
CA LEU A 420 12.56 2.18 -10.30
C LEU A 420 13.32 0.86 -10.22
N THR A 421 12.60 -0.26 -10.12
CA THR A 421 13.22 -1.59 -10.15
C THR A 421 14.05 -1.77 -11.40
N ALA A 422 13.47 -1.55 -12.59
CA ALA A 422 14.18 -1.70 -13.86
C ALA A 422 15.38 -0.75 -13.98
N PHE A 423 15.27 0.48 -13.48
CA PHE A 423 16.39 1.43 -13.43
C PHE A 423 17.53 0.91 -12.55
N THR A 424 17.23 0.48 -11.32
CA THR A 424 18.22 -0.06 -10.38
C THR A 424 18.91 -1.31 -10.96
N LEU A 425 18.15 -2.22 -11.58
CA LEU A 425 18.70 -3.41 -12.23
C LEU A 425 19.68 -3.04 -13.34
N ALA A 426 19.31 -2.08 -14.20
CA ALA A 426 20.14 -1.64 -15.31
C ALA A 426 21.40 -0.91 -14.85
N LEU A 427 21.25 0.06 -13.96
CA LEU A 427 22.35 0.85 -13.43
C LEU A 427 23.41 -0.06 -12.79
N ARG A 428 22.98 -1.05 -12.01
CA ARG A 428 23.88 -1.98 -11.34
C ARG A 428 24.70 -2.82 -12.32
N ARG A 429 24.14 -3.23 -13.47
CA ARG A 429 24.90 -3.87 -14.56
C ARG A 429 25.92 -2.93 -15.18
N LEU A 430 25.53 -1.69 -15.43
CA LEU A 430 26.39 -0.68 -16.06
C LEU A 430 27.55 -0.26 -15.16
N GLN A 431 27.34 -0.18 -13.85
CA GLN A 431 28.36 0.13 -12.85
C GLN A 431 29.31 -1.04 -12.61
N GLY A 432 28.82 -2.29 -12.66
CA GLY A 432 29.65 -3.48 -12.45
C GLY A 432 30.16 -3.58 -11.01
N VAL A 433 31.48 -3.65 -10.84
CA VAL A 433 32.11 -3.70 -9.50
C VAL A 433 32.23 -2.29 -8.94
N VAL A 434 31.74 -2.07 -7.72
CA VAL A 434 31.84 -0.81 -6.98
C VAL A 434 32.67 -0.99 -5.70
N GLY A 435 33.21 0.10 -5.16
CA GLY A 435 34.16 0.06 -4.06
C GLY A 435 35.54 -0.51 -4.44
N ASP A 436 36.44 -0.57 -3.47
CA ASP A 436 37.84 -0.96 -3.66
C ASP A 436 38.33 -1.93 -2.57
N GLY A 437 39.41 -2.67 -2.87
CA GLY A 437 40.04 -3.61 -1.95
C GLY A 437 39.04 -4.60 -1.31
N PRO A 438 38.99 -4.73 0.03
CA PRO A 438 38.06 -5.63 0.73
C PRO A 438 36.60 -5.16 0.69
N HIS A 439 36.37 -3.91 0.30
CA HIS A 439 35.04 -3.31 0.16
C HIS A 439 34.50 -3.42 -1.27
N ALA A 440 35.27 -3.94 -2.22
CA ALA A 440 34.80 -4.21 -3.58
C ALA A 440 33.58 -5.14 -3.57
N ARG A 441 32.54 -4.78 -4.32
CA ARG A 441 31.29 -5.53 -4.44
C ARG A 441 30.87 -5.67 -5.90
N ASP A 442 30.53 -6.89 -6.30
CA ASP A 442 30.10 -7.20 -7.66
C ASP A 442 28.60 -6.88 -7.85
N GLY A 443 28.29 -5.97 -8.77
CA GLY A 443 26.93 -5.63 -9.18
C GLY A 443 26.37 -6.49 -10.32
N SER A 444 27.17 -7.37 -10.93
CA SER A 444 26.77 -8.25 -12.04
C SER A 444 25.94 -9.47 -11.60
N ASP A 445 25.68 -9.64 -10.32
CA ASP A 445 24.76 -10.65 -9.79
C ASP A 445 24.21 -10.16 -8.43
N GLY A 446 23.25 -10.90 -7.88
CA GLY A 446 22.72 -10.63 -6.56
C GLY A 446 21.39 -9.87 -6.57
N VAL A 447 20.84 -9.75 -5.37
CA VAL A 447 19.61 -9.00 -5.13
C VAL A 447 19.91 -7.52 -5.21
N ALA A 448 19.24 -6.84 -6.13
CA ALA A 448 19.33 -5.39 -6.27
C ALA A 448 18.12 -4.70 -5.64
N VAL A 449 16.95 -5.36 -5.67
CA VAL A 449 15.70 -4.81 -5.15
C VAL A 449 15.01 -5.80 -4.23
N LEU A 450 14.66 -5.35 -3.03
CA LEU A 450 13.84 -6.08 -2.08
C LEU A 450 12.47 -5.39 -1.97
N MET A 451 11.44 -6.06 -2.47
CA MET A 451 10.05 -5.61 -2.38
C MET A 451 9.35 -6.36 -1.26
N ARG A 452 8.80 -5.62 -0.30
CA ARG A 452 8.31 -6.15 0.97
C ARG A 452 6.80 -6.04 1.07
N TYR A 453 6.21 -7.10 1.62
CA TYR A 453 4.77 -7.18 1.88
C TYR A 453 4.52 -7.63 3.31
N THR A 454 3.49 -7.05 3.92
CA THR A 454 3.06 -7.36 5.29
C THR A 454 2.14 -8.59 5.36
N LEU A 455 1.28 -8.80 4.35
CA LEU A 455 0.28 -9.87 4.34
C LEU A 455 0.36 -10.79 3.10
N ARG A 456 -0.02 -12.06 3.33
CA ARG A 456 0.16 -13.20 2.40
C ARG A 456 -0.60 -13.07 1.07
N LEU A 457 -1.77 -12.42 1.07
CA LEU A 457 -2.77 -12.56 0.01
C LEU A 457 -2.59 -11.63 -1.21
N LEU A 458 -1.78 -10.58 -1.12
CA LEU A 458 -1.62 -9.58 -2.18
C LEU A 458 -0.59 -9.98 -3.27
N THR A 459 0.02 -11.16 -3.12
CA THR A 459 1.30 -11.52 -3.73
C THR A 459 1.21 -11.99 -5.17
N ALA A 460 0.17 -12.71 -5.59
CA ALA A 460 0.14 -13.33 -6.93
C ALA A 460 0.04 -12.33 -8.09
N GLN A 461 -0.83 -11.32 -7.99
CA GLN A 461 -0.97 -10.31 -9.05
C GLN A 461 0.27 -9.41 -9.15
N GLN A 462 0.86 -9.02 -8.01
CA GLN A 462 2.08 -8.24 -8.00
C GLN A 462 3.27 -9.06 -8.50
N PHE A 463 3.35 -10.34 -8.12
CA PHE A 463 4.33 -11.28 -8.64
C PHE A 463 4.21 -11.47 -10.15
N GLN A 464 2.99 -11.58 -10.70
CA GLN A 464 2.78 -11.65 -12.15
C GLN A 464 3.31 -10.40 -12.88
N ARG A 465 3.04 -9.21 -12.34
CA ARG A 465 3.52 -7.95 -12.93
C ARG A 465 5.03 -7.79 -12.83
N ALA A 466 5.61 -8.12 -11.68
CA ALA A 466 7.05 -8.17 -11.48
C ALA A 466 7.72 -9.17 -12.42
N THR A 467 7.11 -10.35 -12.63
CA THR A 467 7.64 -11.34 -13.57
C THR A 467 7.60 -10.82 -15.00
N ALA A 468 6.54 -10.12 -15.41
CA ALA A 468 6.48 -9.49 -16.73
C ALA A 468 7.59 -8.45 -16.92
N LEU A 469 7.91 -7.65 -15.88
CA LEU A 469 9.05 -6.74 -15.90
C LEU A 469 10.37 -7.50 -16.07
N ILE A 470 10.62 -8.53 -15.25
CA ILE A 470 11.88 -9.28 -15.32
C ILE A 470 12.02 -10.00 -16.67
N CYS A 471 10.94 -10.51 -17.25
CA CYS A 471 10.94 -11.04 -18.62
C CYS A 471 11.39 -9.98 -19.63
N ALA A 472 10.87 -8.75 -19.52
CA ALA A 472 11.28 -7.64 -20.38
C ALA A 472 12.76 -7.27 -20.18
N CYS A 473 13.22 -7.18 -18.93
CA CYS A 473 14.63 -6.92 -18.62
C CYS A 473 15.55 -8.01 -19.18
N GLU A 474 15.16 -9.29 -19.06
CA GLU A 474 15.96 -10.41 -19.54
C GLU A 474 16.03 -10.46 -21.07
N GLU A 475 14.93 -10.17 -21.77
CA GLU A 475 14.92 -10.08 -23.23
C GLU A 475 15.84 -8.94 -23.71
N LEU A 476 15.73 -7.75 -23.10
CA LEU A 476 16.58 -6.61 -23.41
C LEU A 476 18.06 -6.88 -23.11
N ARG A 477 18.36 -7.61 -22.03
CA ARG A 477 19.72 -8.04 -21.69
C ARG A 477 20.30 -8.96 -22.78
N ARG A 478 19.52 -9.97 -23.20
CA ARG A 478 19.93 -10.91 -24.27
C ARG A 478 20.17 -10.18 -25.59
N GLU A 479 19.28 -9.27 -25.96
CA GLU A 479 19.42 -8.43 -27.16
C GLU A 479 20.71 -7.61 -27.13
N ARG A 480 20.98 -6.92 -26.02
CA ARG A 480 22.18 -6.08 -25.85
C ARG A 480 23.46 -6.89 -25.92
N VAL A 481 23.52 -8.05 -25.24
CA VAL A 481 24.66 -8.96 -25.32
C VAL A 481 24.86 -9.50 -26.75
N ALA A 482 23.77 -9.88 -27.44
CA ALA A 482 23.84 -10.34 -28.82
C ALA A 482 24.31 -9.24 -29.79
N SER A 483 24.03 -7.97 -29.48
CA SER A 483 24.54 -6.81 -30.22
C SER A 483 26.00 -6.44 -29.89
N GLY A 484 26.62 -7.12 -28.91
CA GLY A 484 28.03 -6.95 -28.54
C GLY A 484 28.28 -6.12 -27.27
N ASP A 485 27.25 -5.65 -26.56
CA ASP A 485 27.43 -4.92 -25.30
C ASP A 485 27.61 -5.88 -24.12
N GLY A 486 28.88 -6.19 -23.81
CA GLY A 486 29.26 -7.11 -22.74
C GLY A 486 28.95 -6.61 -21.31
N ARG A 487 28.65 -5.31 -21.11
CA ARG A 487 28.39 -4.74 -19.77
C ARG A 487 27.16 -5.35 -19.10
N TRP A 488 26.20 -5.82 -19.89
CA TRP A 488 24.97 -6.44 -19.38
C TRP A 488 25.18 -7.83 -18.79
N GLY A 489 26.36 -8.43 -19.00
CA GLY A 489 26.77 -9.69 -18.42
C GLY A 489 25.98 -10.90 -18.91
N ILE A 490 26.34 -12.09 -18.41
CA ILE A 490 25.74 -13.36 -18.80
C ILE A 490 24.68 -13.89 -17.81
N THR A 491 24.64 -13.33 -16.60
CA THR A 491 23.71 -13.75 -15.56
C THR A 491 22.30 -13.24 -15.87
N PRO A 492 21.29 -14.12 -15.98
CA PRO A 492 19.91 -13.71 -16.22
C PRO A 492 19.36 -12.79 -15.12
N PHE A 493 18.52 -11.83 -15.50
CA PHE A 493 17.65 -11.17 -14.53
C PHE A 493 16.59 -12.16 -14.07
N ARG A 494 16.35 -12.26 -12.75
CA ARG A 494 15.37 -13.18 -12.15
C ARG A 494 14.52 -12.49 -11.09
N VAL A 495 13.30 -12.99 -10.89
CA VAL A 495 12.44 -12.65 -9.75
C VAL A 495 12.32 -13.85 -8.82
N GLY A 496 12.48 -13.63 -7.51
CA GLY A 496 12.23 -14.61 -6.47
C GLY A 496 10.95 -14.31 -5.69
N LEU A 497 10.13 -15.32 -5.44
CA LEU A 497 9.02 -15.23 -4.49
C LEU A 497 9.45 -15.88 -3.16
N TRP A 498 9.82 -15.04 -2.19
CA TRP A 498 10.33 -15.46 -0.89
C TRP A 498 9.27 -15.28 0.19
N VAL A 499 8.36 -16.24 0.27
CA VAL A 499 7.16 -16.18 1.12
C VAL A 499 6.96 -17.47 1.91
N GLY A 500 6.12 -17.44 2.94
CA GLY A 500 5.85 -18.58 3.82
C GLY A 500 5.55 -19.90 3.09
N SER A 501 5.88 -21.01 3.75
CA SER A 501 5.81 -22.37 3.17
C SER A 501 4.42 -22.86 2.79
N SER A 502 3.37 -22.13 3.21
CA SER A 502 1.99 -22.38 2.77
C SER A 502 1.74 -21.94 1.32
N VAL A 503 2.63 -21.13 0.73
CA VAL A 503 2.47 -20.58 -0.62
C VAL A 503 3.49 -21.21 -1.58
N THR A 504 4.77 -21.22 -1.20
CA THR A 504 5.88 -21.74 -2.02
C THR A 504 6.70 -22.79 -1.26
N PRO A 505 7.22 -23.84 -1.94
CA PRO A 505 8.08 -24.85 -1.31
C PRO A 505 9.38 -24.25 -0.76
N ASN A 506 9.90 -24.82 0.34
CA ASN A 506 11.17 -24.38 0.91
C ASN A 506 12.38 -25.07 0.25
N SER A 507 12.21 -26.30 -0.25
CA SER A 507 13.30 -27.10 -0.82
C SER A 507 13.00 -27.59 -2.23
N PHE A 508 14.05 -27.92 -2.99
CA PHE A 508 13.90 -28.55 -4.30
C PHE A 508 13.16 -29.89 -4.21
N ASP A 509 13.41 -30.68 -3.17
CA ASP A 509 12.80 -32.00 -3.02
C ASP A 509 11.29 -31.95 -2.69
N GLU A 510 10.84 -30.89 -2.00
CA GLU A 510 9.40 -30.58 -1.83
C GLU A 510 8.77 -30.17 -3.16
N ALA A 511 9.42 -29.27 -3.90
CA ALA A 511 8.92 -28.81 -5.18
C ALA A 511 8.85 -29.94 -6.22
N ARG A 512 9.88 -30.80 -6.27
CA ARG A 512 9.92 -31.98 -7.15
C ARG A 512 8.75 -32.92 -6.87
N ARG A 513 8.49 -33.24 -5.59
CA ARG A 513 7.34 -34.06 -5.18
C ARG A 513 6.02 -33.43 -5.61
N SER A 514 5.84 -32.13 -5.36
CA SER A 514 4.65 -31.40 -5.79
C SER A 514 4.43 -31.43 -7.30
N ILE A 515 5.50 -31.32 -8.10
CA ILE A 515 5.43 -31.42 -9.57
C ILE A 515 5.03 -32.84 -10.00
N GLU A 516 5.60 -33.87 -9.37
CA GLU A 516 5.30 -35.28 -9.66
C GLU A 516 3.84 -35.63 -9.33
N ASP A 517 3.33 -35.17 -8.19
CA ASP A 517 1.95 -35.40 -7.73
C ASP A 517 0.91 -34.69 -8.61
N THR A 518 1.30 -33.61 -9.29
CA THR A 518 0.42 -32.84 -10.18
C THR A 518 0.37 -33.41 -11.61
N ARG A 519 1.16 -34.45 -11.93
CA ARG A 519 1.12 -35.08 -13.26
C ARG A 519 -0.16 -35.88 -13.44
N GLY A 520 -1.04 -35.40 -14.32
CA GLY A 520 -2.30 -36.07 -14.67
C GLY A 520 -3.49 -35.68 -13.80
N THR A 521 -3.35 -34.67 -12.93
CA THR A 521 -4.44 -34.04 -12.19
C THR A 521 -4.74 -32.65 -12.75
N ASP A 522 -5.92 -32.11 -12.43
CA ASP A 522 -6.42 -30.85 -12.99
C ASP A 522 -5.60 -29.63 -12.52
N ASP A 523 -5.48 -28.64 -13.41
CA ASP A 523 -4.65 -27.43 -13.28
C ASP A 523 -5.08 -26.55 -12.10
N SER A 524 -4.45 -26.75 -10.93
CA SER A 524 -4.58 -25.82 -9.80
C SER A 524 -3.33 -24.96 -9.63
N LEU A 525 -3.54 -23.65 -9.56
CA LEU A 525 -2.50 -22.68 -9.18
C LEU A 525 -2.11 -22.93 -7.72
N GLY A 526 -0.82 -23.04 -7.42
CA GLY A 526 -0.33 -23.35 -6.08
C GLY A 526 1.02 -24.08 -6.08
N GLY A 527 1.64 -24.15 -4.90
CA GLY A 527 2.95 -24.78 -4.73
C GLY A 527 4.02 -24.11 -5.61
N PRO A 528 4.75 -24.85 -6.47
CA PRO A 528 5.73 -24.24 -7.36
C PRO A 528 5.13 -23.45 -8.53
N LEU A 529 3.86 -23.66 -8.90
CA LEU A 529 3.21 -22.89 -9.96
C LEU A 529 2.51 -21.64 -9.40
N GLN A 530 3.16 -20.49 -9.56
CA GLN A 530 2.68 -19.19 -9.05
C GLN A 530 2.13 -18.26 -10.14
N LEU A 531 2.08 -18.73 -11.40
CA LEU A 531 1.61 -17.95 -12.55
C LEU A 531 0.56 -18.75 -13.33
N ALA A 532 -0.62 -18.16 -13.52
CA ALA A 532 -1.71 -18.79 -14.28
C ALA A 532 -1.47 -18.78 -15.81
N ALA A 533 -0.69 -17.81 -16.29
CA ALA A 533 -0.33 -17.68 -17.70
C ALA A 533 1.08 -17.13 -17.86
N CYS A 534 1.68 -17.41 -19.02
CA CYS A 534 2.97 -16.86 -19.40
C CYS A 534 2.89 -15.32 -19.40
N PRO A 535 3.71 -14.63 -18.60
CA PRO A 535 3.67 -13.17 -18.49
C PRO A 535 4.15 -12.44 -19.75
N TRP A 536 4.67 -13.18 -20.74
CA TRP A 536 5.16 -12.64 -22.00
C TRP A 536 4.14 -12.79 -23.13
N CYS A 537 3.70 -14.02 -23.40
CA CYS A 537 2.78 -14.25 -24.52
C CYS A 537 1.32 -14.43 -24.08
N GLY A 538 1.03 -14.72 -22.81
CA GLY A 538 -0.33 -14.96 -22.31
C GLY A 538 -0.83 -16.41 -22.45
N SER A 539 -0.01 -17.36 -22.90
CA SER A 539 -0.39 -18.78 -22.96
C SER A 539 -0.61 -19.35 -21.55
N ARG A 540 -1.69 -20.11 -21.33
CA ARG A 540 -2.01 -20.70 -20.01
C ARG A 540 -0.94 -21.68 -19.56
N LEU A 541 -0.56 -21.59 -18.29
CA LEU A 541 0.46 -22.46 -17.70
C LEU A 541 -0.18 -23.56 -16.86
N SER A 542 0.48 -24.72 -16.85
CA SER A 542 0.07 -25.93 -16.15
C SER A 542 1.26 -26.52 -15.43
N ALA A 543 1.08 -26.92 -14.17
CA ALA A 543 2.16 -27.47 -13.36
C ALA A 543 2.66 -28.81 -13.93
N GLY A 544 1.74 -29.69 -14.34
CA GLY A 544 2.10 -31.02 -14.86
C GLY A 544 2.81 -31.00 -16.21
N ARG A 545 2.60 -29.94 -17.03
CA ARG A 545 3.18 -29.82 -18.37
C ARG A 545 4.41 -28.92 -18.42
N ASP A 546 4.36 -27.78 -17.73
CA ASP A 546 5.27 -26.66 -17.98
C ASP A 546 6.38 -26.53 -16.92
N LEU A 547 6.22 -27.18 -15.77
CA LEU A 547 7.27 -27.28 -14.75
C LEU A 547 8.15 -28.51 -14.97
N VAL A 548 9.47 -28.30 -14.87
CA VAL A 548 10.48 -29.35 -14.97
C VAL A 548 11.42 -29.26 -13.77
N ALA A 549 11.51 -30.34 -13.01
CA ALA A 549 12.56 -30.52 -12.02
C ALA A 549 13.85 -31.00 -12.72
N ASP A 550 14.91 -30.20 -12.67
CA ASP A 550 16.26 -30.58 -13.13
C ASP A 550 17.06 -31.03 -11.91
N ASP A 551 17.09 -32.34 -11.65
CA ASP A 551 17.82 -32.92 -10.50
C ASP A 551 19.31 -32.60 -10.50
N LYS A 552 19.92 -32.47 -11.69
CA LYS A 552 21.36 -32.27 -11.80
C LYS A 552 21.78 -30.85 -11.43
N ARG A 553 20.92 -29.87 -11.69
CA ARG A 553 21.12 -28.48 -11.27
C ARG A 553 20.38 -28.16 -9.96
N ARG A 554 19.53 -29.08 -9.50
CA ARG A 554 18.51 -28.90 -8.46
C ARG A 554 17.71 -27.62 -8.71
N ARG A 555 17.15 -27.49 -9.91
CA ARG A 555 16.36 -26.32 -10.32
C ARG A 555 14.94 -26.70 -10.67
N VAL A 556 14.00 -25.80 -10.35
CA VAL A 556 12.62 -25.88 -10.83
C VAL A 556 12.48 -24.89 -11.99
N LEU A 557 12.39 -25.42 -13.21
CA LEU A 557 12.31 -24.61 -14.43
C LEU A 557 10.86 -24.55 -14.91
N LEU A 558 10.34 -23.33 -15.07
CA LEU A 558 9.03 -23.08 -15.64
C LEU A 558 9.18 -22.63 -17.10
N TYR A 559 8.60 -23.35 -18.03
CA TYR A 559 8.65 -23.00 -19.46
C TYR A 559 7.33 -22.41 -19.94
N CYS A 560 7.41 -21.55 -20.96
CA CYS A 560 6.22 -21.14 -21.67
C CYS A 560 5.61 -22.30 -22.47
N SER A 561 4.29 -22.47 -22.35
CA SER A 561 3.46 -23.48 -23.02
C SER A 561 3.06 -23.15 -24.45
N ASP A 562 3.72 -22.19 -25.08
CA ASP A 562 3.34 -21.70 -26.41
C ASP A 562 3.51 -22.81 -27.45
N PRO A 563 2.43 -23.31 -28.08
CA PRO A 563 2.48 -24.52 -28.90
C PRO A 563 3.29 -24.32 -30.18
N GLU A 564 3.26 -23.12 -30.76
CA GLU A 564 4.04 -22.76 -31.95
C GLU A 564 5.54 -22.59 -31.65
N GLY A 565 5.87 -22.39 -30.37
CA GLY A 565 7.24 -22.26 -29.89
C GLY A 565 7.90 -20.91 -30.21
N ASP A 566 7.11 -19.88 -30.54
CA ASP A 566 7.60 -18.55 -30.93
C ASP A 566 8.01 -17.70 -29.73
N CYS A 567 7.33 -17.89 -28.60
CA CYS A 567 7.67 -17.24 -27.35
C CYS A 567 9.14 -17.53 -26.94
N VAL A 568 9.86 -16.46 -26.58
CA VAL A 568 11.29 -16.49 -26.21
C VAL A 568 11.58 -17.31 -24.96
N PHE A 569 10.56 -17.57 -24.12
CA PHE A 569 10.65 -18.33 -22.88
C PHE A 569 10.18 -19.80 -23.00
N THR A 570 9.97 -20.28 -24.22
CA THR A 570 9.72 -21.71 -24.48
C THR A 570 10.95 -22.55 -24.20
N ARG A 571 10.77 -23.85 -23.98
CA ARG A 571 11.90 -24.79 -23.79
C ARG A 571 12.88 -24.80 -24.97
N ARG A 572 12.39 -24.55 -26.19
CA ARG A 572 13.23 -24.46 -27.40
C ARG A 572 14.13 -23.23 -27.38
N ARG A 573 13.61 -22.07 -26.97
CA ARG A 573 14.31 -20.78 -27.05
C ARG A 573 15.04 -20.36 -25.78
N SER A 574 14.70 -20.93 -24.63
CA SER A 574 15.32 -20.68 -23.33
C SER A 574 15.59 -21.99 -22.57
N PRO A 575 16.34 -22.96 -23.13
CA PRO A 575 16.42 -24.34 -22.62
C PRO A 575 17.04 -24.50 -21.24
N ASP A 576 17.82 -23.52 -20.76
CA ASP A 576 18.51 -23.57 -19.47
C ASP A 576 17.89 -22.64 -18.40
N GLU A 577 16.84 -21.91 -18.74
CA GLU A 577 16.24 -20.91 -17.85
C GLU A 577 14.71 -20.90 -17.89
N GLY A 578 14.08 -21.02 -19.06
CA GLY A 578 12.63 -20.83 -19.19
C GLY A 578 12.22 -19.40 -18.83
N LEU A 579 11.08 -19.27 -18.13
CA LEU A 579 10.67 -18.04 -17.46
C LEU A 579 11.60 -17.78 -16.26
N PRO A 580 12.10 -16.55 -16.07
CA PRO A 580 13.12 -16.22 -15.07
C PRO A 580 12.55 -16.07 -13.64
N VAL A 581 11.88 -17.12 -13.15
CA VAL A 581 11.22 -17.17 -11.84
C VAL A 581 11.90 -18.16 -10.92
N LEU A 582 12.08 -17.77 -9.66
CA LEU A 582 12.54 -18.65 -8.58
C LEU A 582 11.44 -18.72 -7.52
N VAL A 583 10.95 -19.93 -7.27
CA VAL A 583 9.79 -20.17 -6.39
C VAL A 583 10.14 -21.09 -5.21
N THR A 584 11.42 -21.42 -5.03
CA THR A 584 11.89 -22.18 -3.88
C THR A 584 12.95 -21.38 -3.12
N ASP A 585 12.89 -21.40 -1.80
CA ASP A 585 13.90 -20.79 -0.92
C ASP A 585 15.32 -21.23 -1.31
N GLU A 586 15.51 -22.54 -1.50
CA GLU A 586 16.80 -23.14 -1.87
C GLU A 586 17.38 -22.58 -3.18
N GLU A 587 16.55 -22.30 -4.19
CA GLU A 587 17.00 -21.63 -5.41
C GLU A 587 17.24 -20.14 -5.20
N ILE A 588 16.39 -19.47 -4.43
CA ILE A 588 16.50 -18.03 -4.13
C ILE A 588 17.85 -17.72 -3.45
N TYR A 589 18.27 -18.52 -2.47
CA TYR A 589 19.58 -18.33 -1.81
C TYR A 589 20.76 -18.66 -2.73
N ARG A 590 20.65 -19.68 -3.59
CA ARG A 590 21.76 -20.10 -4.47
C ARG A 590 21.91 -19.28 -5.74
N HIS A 591 20.82 -18.67 -6.23
CA HIS A 591 20.81 -17.93 -7.49
C HIS A 591 20.55 -16.43 -7.32
N THR A 592 20.28 -15.98 -6.08
CA THR A 592 20.23 -14.56 -5.68
C THR A 592 19.53 -13.68 -6.73
N PRO A 593 18.20 -13.83 -6.90
CA PRO A 593 17.48 -13.17 -7.98
C PRO A 593 17.59 -11.65 -7.86
N SER A 594 17.52 -10.97 -9.00
CA SER A 594 17.72 -9.51 -9.07
C SER A 594 16.63 -8.73 -8.32
N LEU A 595 15.41 -9.28 -8.28
CA LEU A 595 14.27 -8.79 -7.51
C LEU A 595 13.77 -9.89 -6.58
N ILE A 596 13.56 -9.57 -5.30
CA ILE A 596 12.85 -10.44 -4.36
C ILE A 596 11.53 -9.79 -3.97
N ILE A 597 10.46 -10.57 -4.04
CA ILE A 597 9.19 -10.27 -3.38
C ILE A 597 9.16 -11.10 -2.09
N GLY A 598 9.27 -10.42 -0.95
CA GLY A 598 9.40 -11.04 0.37
C GLY A 598 8.28 -10.65 1.33
N THR A 599 7.93 -11.58 2.22
CA THR A 599 7.01 -11.32 3.34
C THR A 599 7.73 -11.30 4.69
N VAL A 600 7.17 -10.57 5.65
CA VAL A 600 7.76 -10.37 6.99
C VAL A 600 8.09 -11.67 7.72
N ASP A 601 7.28 -12.72 7.55
CA ASP A 601 7.51 -14.04 8.16
C ASP A 601 8.83 -14.69 7.72
N LYS A 602 9.32 -14.39 6.51
CA LYS A 602 10.63 -14.83 6.04
C LYS A 602 11.77 -14.01 6.64
N PHE A 603 11.54 -12.72 6.92
CA PHE A 603 12.55 -11.88 7.59
C PHE A 603 12.85 -12.36 9.01
N ALA A 604 11.85 -12.94 9.68
CA ALA A 604 12.05 -13.59 10.97
C ALA A 604 13.04 -14.78 10.91
N GLN A 605 13.33 -15.32 9.73
CA GLN A 605 14.32 -16.40 9.56
C GLN A 605 15.76 -15.90 9.47
N LEU A 606 16.00 -14.59 9.26
CA LEU A 606 17.35 -14.03 9.11
C LEU A 606 18.31 -14.43 10.24
N PRO A 607 17.92 -14.41 11.53
CA PRO A 607 18.82 -14.82 12.63
C PRO A 607 19.12 -16.32 12.66
N TRP A 608 18.27 -17.15 12.06
CA TRP A 608 18.30 -18.61 12.21
C TRP A 608 18.82 -19.35 10.99
N LYS A 609 18.81 -18.71 9.81
CA LYS A 609 19.10 -19.37 8.53
C LYS A 609 20.27 -18.67 7.83
N ALA A 610 21.45 -19.26 7.95
CA ALA A 610 22.69 -18.69 7.44
C ALA A 610 22.67 -18.48 5.91
N ALA A 611 21.94 -19.31 5.16
CA ALA A 611 21.81 -19.17 3.72
C ALA A 611 21.18 -17.84 3.26
N THR A 612 20.41 -17.17 4.14
CA THR A 612 19.83 -15.86 3.83
C THR A 612 20.89 -14.78 3.62
N GLY A 613 22.11 -14.94 4.16
CA GLY A 613 23.22 -14.00 3.96
C GLY A 613 23.58 -13.79 2.49
N SER A 614 23.37 -14.79 1.64
CA SER A 614 23.57 -14.70 0.18
C SER A 614 22.72 -13.59 -0.47
N LEU A 615 21.52 -13.34 0.06
CA LEU A 615 20.60 -12.31 -0.44
C LEU A 615 21.15 -10.90 -0.22
N PHE A 616 22.08 -10.74 0.72
CA PHE A 616 22.76 -9.49 1.05
C PHE A 616 24.21 -9.47 0.55
N GLY A 617 24.55 -10.40 -0.34
CA GLY A 617 25.85 -10.49 -0.99
C GLY A 617 26.97 -11.09 -0.14
N ALA A 618 26.65 -11.70 1.01
CA ALA A 618 27.60 -12.47 1.81
C ALA A 618 27.86 -13.85 1.15
N VAL A 619 28.65 -13.83 0.08
CA VAL A 619 29.10 -15.00 -0.69
C VAL A 619 30.61 -14.91 -0.94
N ASP A 620 31.25 -16.07 -1.10
CA ASP A 620 32.70 -16.18 -1.35
C ASP A 620 33.08 -17.29 -2.33
N GLN A 621 32.17 -18.25 -2.59
CA GLN A 621 32.38 -19.35 -3.51
C GLN A 621 31.13 -19.65 -4.35
N ARG A 622 31.36 -19.97 -5.62
CA ARG A 622 30.31 -20.36 -6.56
C ARG A 622 30.59 -21.73 -7.16
N CYS A 623 29.59 -22.59 -7.11
CA CYS A 623 29.53 -23.80 -7.91
C CYS A 623 28.87 -23.47 -9.25
N ALA A 624 29.57 -23.68 -10.37
CA ALA A 624 29.01 -23.41 -11.70
C ALA A 624 27.75 -24.25 -12.02
N ARG A 625 27.53 -25.37 -11.31
CA ARG A 625 26.35 -26.23 -11.47
C ARG A 625 25.18 -25.81 -10.59
N HIS A 626 25.45 -25.44 -9.33
CA HIS A 626 24.42 -25.27 -8.30
C HIS A 626 24.23 -23.83 -7.82
N GLY A 627 25.06 -22.88 -8.25
CA GLY A 627 24.99 -21.49 -7.79
C GLY A 627 25.93 -21.21 -6.61
N TRP A 628 25.58 -20.22 -5.79
CA TRP A 628 26.33 -19.84 -4.60
C TRP A 628 26.39 -20.98 -3.59
N MET A 629 27.56 -21.19 -3.01
CA MET A 629 27.72 -22.14 -1.91
C MET A 629 27.26 -21.46 -0.63
N VAL A 630 26.20 -21.99 -0.02
CA VAL A 630 25.63 -21.47 1.23
C VAL A 630 25.66 -22.54 2.31
N PRO A 631 25.83 -22.20 3.60
CA PRO A 631 26.02 -23.18 4.68
C PRO A 631 24.91 -24.24 4.75
N ASP A 632 23.67 -23.88 4.43
CA ASP A 632 22.50 -24.74 4.55
C ASP A 632 22.25 -25.65 3.31
N THR A 633 23.28 -25.91 2.49
CA THR A 633 23.19 -26.77 1.29
C THR A 633 24.15 -27.96 1.33
N PRO A 634 23.97 -28.91 2.28
CA PRO A 634 24.93 -30.01 2.51
C PRO A 634 25.06 -30.99 1.34
N TRP A 635 24.09 -30.99 0.43
CA TRP A 635 24.06 -31.85 -0.75
C TRP A 635 25.02 -31.39 -1.87
N CYS A 636 25.56 -30.16 -1.81
CA CYS A 636 26.55 -29.66 -2.76
C CYS A 636 27.95 -29.65 -2.17
N THR A 637 28.75 -30.67 -2.50
CA THR A 637 30.20 -30.68 -2.18
C THR A 637 31.01 -29.74 -3.08
N GLY A 638 30.39 -29.16 -4.11
CA GLY A 638 30.98 -28.20 -5.03
C GLY A 638 31.89 -28.80 -6.11
N ALA A 639 32.49 -29.97 -5.85
CA ALA A 639 33.24 -30.74 -6.84
C ALA A 639 32.33 -31.76 -7.54
N HIS A 640 32.14 -31.61 -8.84
CA HIS A 640 31.24 -32.45 -9.61
C HIS A 640 31.90 -33.00 -10.88
N GLN A 641 31.77 -34.31 -11.08
CA GLN A 641 32.15 -34.96 -12.35
C GLN A 641 31.18 -34.59 -13.47
N ARG A 642 31.61 -34.78 -14.72
CA ARG A 642 30.78 -34.58 -15.91
C ARG A 642 29.51 -35.44 -15.80
N SER A 643 28.34 -34.86 -16.09
CA SER A 643 27.06 -35.58 -16.07
C SER A 643 26.16 -35.10 -17.21
N GLY A 644 26.01 -35.94 -18.25
CA GLY A 644 25.32 -35.55 -19.49
C GLY A 644 26.01 -34.37 -20.18
N THR A 645 25.25 -33.30 -20.43
CA THR A 645 25.73 -32.03 -21.02
C THR A 645 26.48 -31.14 -20.01
N LEU A 646 26.40 -31.43 -18.71
CA LEU A 646 27.04 -30.61 -17.68
C LEU A 646 28.53 -30.96 -17.55
N PRO A 647 29.45 -29.99 -17.71
CA PRO A 647 30.88 -30.23 -17.59
C PRO A 647 31.29 -30.57 -16.15
N ARG A 648 32.52 -31.08 -16.01
CA ARG A 648 33.19 -31.20 -14.70
C ARG A 648 33.42 -29.80 -14.15
N THR A 649 33.12 -29.58 -12.86
CA THR A 649 33.31 -28.29 -12.20
C THR A 649 33.81 -28.48 -10.77
N THR A 650 34.54 -27.49 -10.28
CA THR A 650 34.93 -27.34 -8.86
C THR A 650 34.49 -25.96 -8.37
N PRO A 651 34.39 -25.73 -7.05
CA PRO A 651 34.09 -24.41 -6.51
C PRO A 651 35.09 -23.38 -7.03
N GLN A 652 34.57 -22.23 -7.46
CA GLN A 652 35.38 -21.08 -7.83
C GLN A 652 35.25 -20.03 -6.73
N PRO A 653 36.36 -19.49 -6.22
CA PRO A 653 36.32 -18.28 -5.40
C PRO A 653 35.61 -17.16 -6.17
N ALA A 654 34.85 -16.35 -5.44
CA ALA A 654 34.07 -15.26 -6.00
C ALA A 654 34.08 -14.04 -5.09
N MET A 655 33.91 -12.87 -5.69
CA MET A 655 33.75 -11.62 -4.96
C MET A 655 32.39 -11.60 -4.25
N ARG A 656 32.31 -10.90 -3.12
CA ARG A 656 31.03 -10.57 -2.49
C ARG A 656 30.16 -9.78 -3.46
N LEU A 657 28.86 -10.06 -3.45
CA LEU A 657 27.92 -9.30 -4.28
C LEU A 657 27.58 -7.99 -3.58
N ARG A 658 27.16 -7.02 -4.38
CA ARG A 658 26.57 -5.80 -3.86
C ARG A 658 25.26 -6.15 -3.11
N PRO A 659 25.02 -5.62 -1.90
CA PRO A 659 23.73 -5.81 -1.23
C PRO A 659 22.59 -5.12 -2.00
N PRO A 660 21.31 -5.32 -1.62
CA PRO A 660 20.19 -4.58 -2.20
C PRO A 660 20.40 -3.06 -2.15
N ASP A 661 20.12 -2.40 -3.27
CA ASP A 661 20.25 -0.94 -3.44
C ASP A 661 18.94 -0.20 -3.21
N LEU A 662 17.81 -0.90 -3.42
CA LEU A 662 16.47 -0.36 -3.31
C LEU A 662 15.59 -1.29 -2.48
N ILE A 663 14.92 -0.72 -1.49
CA ILE A 663 13.87 -1.37 -0.71
C ILE A 663 12.55 -0.69 -1.07
N ILE A 664 11.58 -1.49 -1.49
CA ILE A 664 10.20 -1.03 -1.75
C ILE A 664 9.31 -1.61 -0.66
N GLN A 665 8.69 -0.74 0.12
CA GLN A 665 7.73 -1.10 1.16
C GLN A 665 6.31 -0.79 0.68
N ASP A 666 5.54 -1.82 0.31
CA ASP A 666 4.11 -1.63 0.07
C ASP A 666 3.37 -1.60 1.42
N GLU A 667 2.33 -0.77 1.53
CA GLU A 667 1.48 -0.63 2.72
C GLU A 667 2.19 -0.13 4.01
N LEU A 668 2.86 1.03 3.95
CA LEU A 668 3.52 1.64 5.12
C LEU A 668 2.61 1.79 6.35
N HIS A 669 1.30 1.98 6.14
CA HIS A 669 0.34 2.17 7.23
C HIS A 669 0.27 0.97 8.19
N LEU A 670 0.60 -0.23 7.70
CA LEU A 670 0.65 -1.45 8.52
C LEU A 670 1.89 -1.51 9.43
N ILE A 671 2.85 -0.60 9.25
CA ILE A 671 4.01 -0.41 10.14
C ILE A 671 3.65 0.50 11.33
N ALA A 672 2.59 1.31 11.25
CA ALA A 672 2.18 2.14 12.37
C ALA A 672 1.42 1.36 13.47
N ASP A 673 1.01 0.13 13.18
CA ASP A 673 0.23 -0.72 14.08
C ASP A 673 1.11 -1.65 14.93
N ALA A 674 0.52 -2.42 15.86
CA ALA A 674 1.26 -3.34 16.74
C ALA A 674 2.21 -4.30 16.00
N LEU A 675 1.86 -4.69 14.76
CA LEU A 675 2.72 -5.49 13.89
C LEU A 675 4.01 -4.75 13.53
N GLY A 676 3.94 -3.47 13.20
CA GLY A 676 5.10 -2.68 12.81
C GLY A 676 6.11 -2.48 13.93
N SER A 677 5.64 -2.32 15.18
CA SER A 677 6.52 -2.32 16.35
C SER A 677 7.35 -3.60 16.47
N MET A 678 6.76 -4.77 16.19
CA MET A 678 7.52 -6.03 16.15
C MET A 678 8.47 -6.10 14.95
N VAL A 679 8.03 -5.61 13.78
CA VAL A 679 8.82 -5.66 12.54
C VAL A 679 10.02 -4.71 12.57
N GLY A 680 9.93 -3.59 13.30
CA GLY A 680 11.02 -2.61 13.43
C GLY A 680 12.36 -3.21 13.90
N LEU A 681 12.33 -4.31 14.68
CA LEU A 681 13.55 -5.03 15.07
C LEU A 681 14.27 -5.66 13.87
N TYR A 682 13.51 -6.21 12.91
CA TYR A 682 14.07 -6.77 11.69
C TYR A 682 14.54 -5.68 10.72
N GLU A 683 13.92 -4.50 10.76
CA GLU A 683 14.30 -3.37 9.89
C GLU A 683 15.73 -2.91 10.12
N THR A 684 16.14 -2.78 11.38
CA THR A 684 17.52 -2.42 11.72
C THR A 684 18.52 -3.47 11.22
N ALA A 685 18.16 -4.75 11.31
CA ALA A 685 19.00 -5.84 10.81
C ALA A 685 19.10 -5.81 9.28
N ILE A 686 17.98 -5.58 8.57
CA ILE A 686 17.98 -5.50 7.10
C ILE A 686 18.75 -4.26 6.62
N ASP A 687 18.54 -3.09 7.22
CA ASP A 687 19.32 -1.88 6.88
C ASP A 687 20.82 -2.13 7.03
N ARG A 688 21.23 -2.77 8.13
CA ARG A 688 22.64 -3.13 8.36
C ARG A 688 23.17 -4.13 7.34
N LEU A 689 22.39 -5.16 6.99
CA LEU A 689 22.78 -6.16 5.99
C LEU A 689 22.80 -5.59 4.57
N CYS A 690 21.96 -4.59 4.29
CA CYS A 690 21.95 -3.86 3.02
C CYS A 690 23.05 -2.79 2.94
N SER A 691 23.59 -2.38 4.08
CA SER A 691 24.63 -1.34 4.14
C SER A 691 25.99 -1.86 3.70
N ARG A 692 26.74 -1.01 2.98
CA ARG A 692 28.15 -1.25 2.62
C ARG A 692 28.99 -0.03 2.92
N GLU A 693 30.30 -0.22 3.00
CA GLU A 693 31.24 0.90 3.06
C GLU A 693 31.77 1.22 1.67
N GLU A 694 31.79 2.51 1.33
CA GLU A 694 32.31 3.02 0.07
C GLU A 694 32.99 4.37 0.35
N GLN A 695 34.27 4.50 0.01
CA GLN A 695 35.06 5.73 0.25
C GLN A 695 35.01 6.26 1.70
N GLY A 696 34.96 5.36 2.70
CA GLY A 696 34.90 5.71 4.12
C GLY A 696 33.53 6.17 4.61
N GLN A 697 32.48 6.08 3.77
CA GLN A 697 31.10 6.38 4.15
C GLN A 697 30.25 5.11 4.16
N THR A 698 29.26 5.06 5.06
CA THR A 698 28.27 3.99 5.07
C THR A 698 27.19 4.29 4.04
N VAL A 699 27.09 3.44 3.03
CA VAL A 699 26.09 3.48 1.98
C VAL A 699 24.93 2.57 2.38
N ARG A 700 23.81 3.20 2.77
CA ARG A 700 22.51 2.55 3.03
C ARG A 700 21.69 2.33 1.74
N PRO A 701 20.73 1.40 1.71
CA PRO A 701 19.78 1.27 0.60
C PRO A 701 18.86 2.49 0.50
N VAL A 702 18.35 2.79 -0.68
CA VAL A 702 17.25 3.75 -0.85
C VAL A 702 15.93 3.09 -0.45
N LEU A 703 15.16 3.75 0.40
CA LEU A 703 13.84 3.28 0.83
C LEU A 703 12.72 4.06 0.13
N VAL A 704 11.82 3.35 -0.52
CA VAL A 704 10.61 3.92 -1.14
C VAL A 704 9.37 3.21 -0.64
N SER A 705 8.25 3.94 -0.53
CA SER A 705 6.98 3.39 -0.09
C SER A 705 5.79 3.90 -0.88
#